data_AF-A0A8U0U6J4-F1
#
_entry.id   AF-A0A8U0U6J4-F1
#
_cell.length_a   1.000
_cell.length_b   1.000
_cell.length_c   1.000
_cell.angle_alpha   90.00
_cell.angle_beta   90.00
_cell.angle_gamma   90.00
#
_symmetry.space_group_name_H-M   'P 1'
#
loop_
_entity.id
_entity.type
_entity.pdbx_description
1 polymer ?
#
loop_
_entity_poly.entity_id
_entity_poly.type
_entity_poly.pdbx_seq_one_letter_code
_entity_poly.pdbx_strand_id
1 'polypeptide(L)'
;MDLYDVFTGSRLDVITEEVLSGDEEHGEEVKEEEVNRDLPTKEAFVVVSERTETRELSSTSQRFSTDTNDSLRFEAYVPSSDEEGTPSPDSSVDEHDDVFEEHKESENKVNNIRTKLEEKVVEMENFAGHLEEIFLTVEENFGRQEQHLEQHCNDVLQTLSHRHDDRAAALAEEKKRKLEALYTQLLGCGRTLDASKDLIETAQELYRTEDKRLFLQAVMPTMKRIEEFAKEKPDLTLVTSLEFDMPLADLSDVKTMMDSINIVPAPSAPVINPQVSNSATRTSLRVCWSLFSDDSVEYYELYYRPVLEDTPAADSTKGPDVSNVKVKETHCSVGELLPNVQYEFWVTATNTTGISPASEKAVYVTVPSPPVIRQRECSSCPEAALIRWESGNTNPVDSYTVELSETGTDGQSGVTESIVAVPTCESLIQLQSGRQYLIYVRAVNIGGPSDRSEAFTVSTTGTIFHLLQDTAHPCLSISEDGFSMFYGDEELPLSAMTFDDNTFARCVAVLGDLIPVRGRHYWEVELDEDTEYRIGVAYEDTQRNSYLGGTNTSWCMRHVLTPSRHKYEFLHSGWSPDIRITVNPVRIGLSLNYERGILSFFNVELEQHLHTFYCSFLHYVHPCFALDNPGALTVHNGVAAPEYVHLV
;
A
#
# COMPACT_ATOMS: atom_id res chain seq x y z
N MET A 1 -10.43 -24.59 52.82
CA MET A 1 -11.08 -24.22 54.09
C MET A 1 -12.24 -23.33 53.69
N ASP A 2 -13.41 -23.92 53.50
CA ASP A 2 -14.64 -23.14 53.45
C ASP A 2 -14.85 -22.49 54.81
N LEU A 3 -15.38 -21.27 54.80
CA LEU A 3 -16.23 -20.80 55.88
C LEU A 3 -17.40 -20.03 55.24
N TYR A 4 -18.50 -20.77 55.11
CA TYR A 4 -19.91 -20.42 55.41
C TYR A 4 -20.31 -18.94 55.31
N ASP A 5 -21.47 -18.52 54.83
CA ASP A 5 -22.68 -19.06 54.20
C ASP A 5 -23.64 -17.84 54.16
N VAL A 6 -24.70 -17.85 53.33
CA VAL A 6 -25.98 -17.11 53.49
C VAL A 6 -26.60 -16.75 52.12
N PHE A 7 -27.66 -17.51 51.80
CA PHE A 7 -28.96 -17.14 51.22
C PHE A 7 -29.03 -16.43 49.85
N THR A 8 -29.93 -16.72 48.91
CA THR A 8 -31.01 -17.70 48.66
C THR A 8 -31.64 -17.27 47.32
N GLY A 9 -32.22 -18.20 46.54
CA GLY A 9 -33.29 -17.79 45.63
C GLY A 9 -33.66 -18.72 44.46
N SER A 10 -34.45 -19.77 44.75
CA SER A 10 -35.57 -20.29 43.92
C SER A 10 -35.21 -21.21 42.72
N ARG A 11 -35.49 -22.53 42.76
CA ARG A 11 -36.78 -23.28 42.51
C ARG A 11 -37.31 -23.06 41.08
N LEU A 12 -37.70 -24.02 40.23
CA LEU A 12 -38.12 -25.45 40.29
C LEU A 12 -37.97 -26.04 38.85
N ASP A 13 -37.40 -27.22 38.60
CA ASP A 13 -37.97 -28.60 38.59
C ASP A 13 -38.53 -29.14 37.26
N VAL A 14 -38.40 -30.48 37.15
CA VAL A 14 -39.19 -31.52 36.44
C VAL A 14 -38.51 -32.09 35.18
N ILE A 15 -37.72 -33.18 35.29
CA ILE A 15 -38.03 -34.64 35.42
C ILE A 15 -38.40 -35.31 34.06
N THR A 16 -37.60 -36.30 33.63
CA THR A 16 -38.01 -37.72 33.51
C THR A 16 -36.85 -38.64 33.08
N GLU A 17 -36.67 -39.72 33.86
CA GLU A 17 -35.97 -40.97 33.55
C GLU A 17 -36.79 -41.85 32.59
N GLU A 18 -36.13 -42.81 31.92
CA GLU A 18 -36.57 -44.21 31.70
C GLU A 18 -35.45 -44.93 30.91
N VAL A 19 -35.18 -46.25 30.91
CA VAL A 19 -35.22 -47.40 31.84
C VAL A 19 -34.53 -48.54 31.06
N LEU A 20 -33.92 -49.49 31.79
CA LEU A 20 -33.22 -50.70 31.34
C LEU A 20 -34.12 -51.77 30.67
N SER A 21 -33.53 -52.54 29.74
CA SER A 21 -33.76 -53.97 29.45
C SER A 21 -32.68 -54.43 28.44
N GLY A 22 -32.17 -55.66 28.37
CA GLY A 22 -32.54 -56.96 28.94
C GLY A 22 -32.22 -58.04 27.88
N ASP A 23 -31.43 -59.04 28.29
CA ASP A 23 -31.34 -60.42 27.79
C ASP A 23 -30.58 -60.83 26.50
N GLU A 24 -29.97 -62.02 26.67
CA GLU A 24 -29.01 -62.79 25.88
C GLU A 24 -29.63 -63.57 24.70
N GLU A 25 -28.79 -64.01 23.73
CA GLU A 25 -28.81 -65.40 23.24
C GLU A 25 -27.54 -65.82 22.44
N HIS A 26 -26.87 -66.86 22.96
CA HIS A 26 -26.36 -68.10 22.31
C HIS A 26 -25.28 -68.12 21.19
N GLY A 27 -24.28 -68.99 21.43
CA GLY A 27 -23.40 -69.66 20.44
C GLY A 27 -22.00 -69.97 20.99
N GLU A 28 -21.78 -71.12 21.67
CA GLU A 28 -20.95 -72.27 21.21
C GLU A 28 -19.46 -71.91 20.90
N GLU A 29 -18.39 -72.46 21.52
CA GLU A 29 -17.96 -73.84 21.80
C GLU A 29 -16.79 -73.80 22.84
N VAL A 30 -16.81 -74.56 23.94
CA VAL A 30 -16.15 -75.87 24.19
C VAL A 30 -14.63 -75.84 24.50
N LYS A 31 -14.33 -76.13 25.79
CA LYS A 31 -13.16 -76.86 26.42
C LYS A 31 -11.79 -76.16 26.45
N GLU A 32 -10.96 -76.25 27.49
CA GLU A 32 -10.73 -77.19 28.62
C GLU A 32 -9.95 -76.41 29.73
N GLU A 33 -10.26 -76.56 31.03
CA GLU A 33 -9.42 -77.19 32.10
C GLU A 33 -7.99 -76.61 32.24
N GLU A 34 -7.46 -76.11 33.38
CA GLU A 34 -7.35 -76.62 34.76
C GLU A 34 -6.84 -75.45 35.69
N VAL A 35 -7.44 -75.21 36.87
CA VAL A 35 -6.97 -75.57 38.24
C VAL A 35 -5.90 -74.65 38.92
N ASN A 36 -6.42 -73.91 39.92
CA ASN A 36 -5.92 -73.55 41.26
C ASN A 36 -4.67 -72.68 41.54
N ARG A 37 -4.95 -71.68 42.43
CA ARG A 37 -4.20 -71.24 43.64
C ARG A 37 -2.81 -70.61 43.39
N ASP A 38 -2.49 -69.39 43.83
CA ASP A 38 -2.44 -68.87 45.20
C ASP A 38 -2.00 -67.37 45.15
N LEU A 39 -2.37 -66.57 46.16
CA LEU A 39 -1.87 -65.21 46.41
C LEU A 39 -0.46 -65.23 47.04
N PRO A 40 0.16 -64.06 47.37
CA PRO A 40 0.56 -62.93 46.54
C PRO A 40 2.09 -62.71 46.66
N THR A 41 2.75 -62.04 45.70
CA THR A 41 4.12 -61.54 45.95
C THR A 41 4.41 -60.26 45.19
N LYS A 42 5.08 -59.35 45.89
CA LYS A 42 5.53 -58.02 45.46
C LYS A 42 6.42 -58.09 44.22
N GLU A 43 6.19 -57.19 43.26
CA GLU A 43 7.20 -56.68 42.31
C GLU A 43 6.73 -55.29 41.82
N ALA A 44 7.52 -54.25 42.08
CA ALA A 44 8.46 -53.65 41.12
C ALA A 44 7.71 -52.95 39.98
N PHE A 45 7.59 -51.61 40.10
CA PHE A 45 7.17 -50.77 38.99
C PHE A 45 8.31 -50.73 37.96
N VAL A 46 8.26 -51.67 37.02
CA VAL A 46 9.00 -51.63 35.77
C VAL A 46 8.28 -50.60 34.90
N VAL A 47 8.95 -49.48 34.59
CA VAL A 47 8.53 -48.61 33.50
C VAL A 47 8.76 -49.40 32.21
N VAL A 48 7.66 -49.93 31.67
CA VAL A 48 7.64 -50.56 30.36
C VAL A 48 7.99 -49.49 29.32
N SER A 49 9.19 -49.61 28.76
CA SER A 49 9.51 -49.08 27.44
C SER A 49 8.73 -49.93 26.44
N GLU A 50 7.57 -49.42 26.02
CA GLU A 50 6.88 -49.98 24.88
C GLU A 50 7.39 -49.30 23.60
N ARG A 51 7.82 -50.18 22.70
CA ARG A 51 8.28 -49.89 21.36
C ARG A 51 7.21 -49.11 20.60
N THR A 52 7.64 -47.98 20.05
CA THR A 52 7.59 -47.70 18.61
C THR A 52 6.55 -48.52 17.82
N GLU A 53 5.28 -48.16 17.95
CA GLU A 53 4.39 -48.21 16.79
C GLU A 53 4.39 -46.82 16.20
N THR A 54 5.10 -46.69 15.08
CA THR A 54 4.98 -45.61 14.11
C THR A 54 3.53 -45.52 13.67
N ARG A 55 2.70 -44.81 14.45
CA ARG A 55 1.49 -44.21 13.95
C ARG A 55 1.94 -42.97 13.21
N GLU A 56 2.19 -43.15 11.91
CA GLU A 56 2.11 -42.06 10.95
C GLU A 56 0.72 -41.44 11.09
N LEU A 57 0.57 -40.51 12.03
CA LEU A 57 -0.45 -39.49 11.93
C LEU A 57 0.04 -38.60 10.82
N SER A 58 -0.44 -38.95 9.62
CA SER A 58 -0.31 -38.21 8.39
C SER A 58 -0.25 -36.72 8.71
N SER A 59 0.86 -36.08 8.37
CA SER A 59 0.83 -34.65 8.13
C SER A 59 -0.34 -34.42 7.17
N THR A 60 -1.44 -33.85 7.63
CA THR A 60 -2.37 -33.17 6.75
C THR A 60 -1.74 -31.85 6.32
N SER A 61 -0.50 -31.91 5.84
CA SER A 61 0.04 -30.98 4.86
C SER A 61 -0.58 -31.36 3.51
N GLN A 62 -1.90 -31.31 3.42
CA GLN A 62 -2.48 -30.90 2.16
C GLN A 62 -2.13 -29.42 2.07
N ARG A 63 -0.99 -29.12 1.44
CA ARG A 63 -0.81 -27.81 0.80
C ARG A 63 -2.13 -27.52 0.11
N PHE A 64 -2.76 -26.39 0.44
CA PHE A 64 -3.67 -25.77 -0.49
C PHE A 64 -2.82 -25.26 -1.68
N SER A 65 -2.25 -26.19 -2.45
CA SER A 65 -1.86 -25.91 -3.81
C SER A 65 -3.18 -25.91 -4.56
N THR A 66 -3.85 -24.76 -4.58
CA THR A 66 -4.69 -24.50 -5.74
C THR A 66 -3.72 -24.44 -6.91
N ASP A 67 -3.55 -25.55 -7.62
CA ASP A 67 -2.96 -25.56 -8.96
C ASP A 67 -3.88 -24.75 -9.89
N THR A 68 -3.95 -23.44 -9.68
CA THR A 68 -4.58 -22.50 -10.62
C THR A 68 -3.66 -22.25 -11.81
N ASN A 69 -2.37 -22.57 -11.69
CA ASN A 69 -1.39 -22.37 -12.75
C ASN A 69 -1.50 -23.37 -13.92
N ASP A 70 -2.18 -24.51 -13.74
CA ASP A 70 -2.27 -25.54 -14.79
C ASP A 70 -3.63 -25.58 -15.52
N SER A 71 -4.58 -24.69 -15.17
CA SER A 71 -5.92 -24.65 -15.80
C SER A 71 -6.37 -23.29 -16.33
N LEU A 72 -5.51 -22.26 -16.33
CA LEU A 72 -5.82 -20.94 -16.90
C LEU A 72 -4.79 -20.46 -17.94
N ARG A 73 -4.04 -21.37 -18.58
CA ARG A 73 -3.40 -21.04 -19.86
C ARG A 73 -4.46 -21.01 -20.95
N PHE A 74 -5.03 -19.84 -21.22
CA PHE A 74 -5.62 -19.58 -22.53
C PHE A 74 -4.47 -19.54 -23.52
N GLU A 75 -4.28 -20.63 -24.29
CA GLU A 75 -3.40 -20.60 -25.44
C GLU A 75 -3.82 -19.44 -26.35
N ALA A 76 -2.85 -18.59 -26.69
CA ALA A 76 -3.06 -17.55 -27.67
C ALA A 76 -3.50 -18.21 -28.99
N TYR A 77 -4.68 -17.85 -29.48
CA TYR A 77 -5.13 -18.23 -30.82
C TYR A 77 -4.14 -17.66 -31.84
N VAL A 78 -3.25 -18.52 -32.34
CA VAL A 78 -2.42 -18.21 -33.51
C VAL A 78 -3.29 -18.49 -34.73
N PRO A 79 -3.63 -17.49 -35.56
CA PRO A 79 -4.33 -17.76 -36.80
C PRO A 79 -3.42 -18.61 -37.68
N SER A 80 -3.85 -19.83 -38.00
CA SER A 80 -3.16 -20.69 -38.95
C SER A 80 -3.15 -20.03 -40.32
N SER A 81 -1.99 -19.55 -40.74
CA SER A 81 -1.70 -19.19 -42.11
C SER A 81 -1.55 -20.49 -42.91
N ASP A 82 -2.63 -20.94 -43.55
CA ASP A 82 -2.57 -21.84 -44.72
C ASP A 82 -3.98 -21.92 -45.34
N GLU A 83 -4.21 -21.20 -46.44
CA GLU A 83 -4.78 -21.79 -47.66
C GLU A 83 -4.59 -20.81 -48.84
N GLU A 84 -3.72 -21.20 -49.77
CA GLU A 84 -3.66 -20.66 -51.12
C GLU A 84 -4.95 -21.00 -51.88
N GLY A 85 -5.62 -19.97 -52.40
CA GLY A 85 -6.72 -20.11 -53.36
C GLY A 85 -6.82 -18.90 -54.26
N THR A 86 -6.40 -19.05 -55.52
CA THR A 86 -6.38 -18.03 -56.58
C THR A 86 -7.77 -17.48 -56.96
N PRO A 87 -7.87 -16.26 -57.55
CA PRO A 87 -9.09 -15.47 -57.65
C PRO A 87 -9.81 -15.61 -59.02
N SER A 88 -11.13 -15.39 -59.07
CA SER A 88 -11.90 -14.90 -60.24
C SER A 88 -13.41 -14.71 -59.94
N PRO A 89 -14.15 -13.89 -60.73
CA PRO A 89 -14.99 -12.80 -60.19
C PRO A 89 -16.50 -12.94 -60.46
N ASP A 90 -17.23 -11.90 -60.01
CA ASP A 90 -18.67 -11.61 -60.16
C ASP A 90 -19.63 -12.35 -59.22
N SER A 91 -20.21 -11.64 -58.25
CA SER A 91 -21.41 -10.81 -58.46
C SER A 91 -21.92 -10.25 -57.13
N SER A 92 -22.32 -8.98 -57.17
CA SER A 92 -23.15 -8.24 -56.22
C SER A 92 -24.19 -9.08 -55.47
N VAL A 93 -24.29 -8.90 -54.15
CA VAL A 93 -25.44 -8.29 -53.44
C VAL A 93 -25.01 -8.06 -51.99
N ASP A 94 -25.02 -6.79 -51.59
CA ASP A 94 -25.04 -6.32 -50.20
C ASP A 94 -26.21 -6.96 -49.46
N GLU A 95 -25.93 -7.79 -48.47
CA GLU A 95 -26.77 -8.08 -47.31
C GLU A 95 -25.97 -9.07 -46.46
N HIS A 96 -25.29 -8.57 -45.42
CA HIS A 96 -24.81 -9.24 -44.19
C HIS A 96 -23.56 -8.54 -43.63
N ASP A 97 -23.64 -7.23 -43.36
CA ASP A 97 -22.60 -6.49 -42.61
C ASP A 97 -23.00 -6.34 -41.12
N ASP A 98 -24.31 -6.32 -40.81
CA ASP A 98 -24.82 -6.25 -39.42
C ASP A 98 -24.36 -7.43 -38.54
N VAL A 99 -24.19 -8.63 -39.11
CA VAL A 99 -23.77 -9.82 -38.36
C VAL A 99 -22.29 -9.75 -37.98
N PHE A 100 -21.47 -9.10 -38.82
CA PHE A 100 -20.04 -8.93 -38.55
C PHE A 100 -19.80 -7.82 -37.51
N GLU A 101 -20.59 -6.74 -37.56
CA GLU A 101 -20.54 -5.70 -36.53
C GLU A 101 -21.12 -6.16 -35.19
N GLU A 102 -22.23 -6.93 -35.16
CA GLU A 102 -22.72 -7.56 -33.92
C GLU A 102 -21.71 -8.55 -33.34
N HIS A 103 -20.99 -9.31 -34.19
CA HIS A 103 -19.93 -10.22 -33.75
C HIS A 103 -18.79 -9.44 -33.10
N LYS A 104 -18.35 -8.35 -33.72
CA LYS A 104 -17.24 -7.51 -33.24
C LYS A 104 -17.61 -6.74 -31.96
N GLU A 105 -18.85 -6.27 -31.85
CA GLU A 105 -19.36 -5.66 -30.63
C GLU A 105 -19.48 -6.68 -29.49
N SER A 106 -19.93 -7.90 -29.79
CA SER A 106 -19.98 -9.01 -28.84
C SER A 106 -18.58 -9.44 -28.41
N GLU A 107 -17.62 -9.48 -29.32
CA GLU A 107 -16.21 -9.80 -29.06
C GLU A 107 -15.55 -8.73 -28.17
N ASN A 108 -15.87 -7.45 -28.38
CA ASN A 108 -15.43 -6.35 -27.51
C ASN A 108 -16.06 -6.43 -26.12
N LYS A 109 -17.35 -6.76 -26.01
CA LYS A 109 -18.03 -7.00 -24.73
C LYS A 109 -17.40 -8.18 -23.99
N VAL A 110 -17.12 -9.28 -24.70
CA VAL A 110 -16.43 -10.46 -24.14
C VAL A 110 -15.03 -10.11 -23.69
N ASN A 111 -14.28 -9.31 -24.45
CA ASN A 111 -12.94 -8.86 -24.07
C ASN A 111 -12.96 -7.94 -22.83
N ASN A 112 -13.93 -7.03 -22.71
CA ASN A 112 -14.08 -6.18 -21.52
C ASN A 112 -14.48 -6.99 -20.27
N ILE A 113 -15.35 -8.00 -20.45
CA ILE A 113 -15.68 -8.93 -19.37
C ILE A 113 -14.46 -9.77 -18.99
N ARG A 114 -13.67 -10.22 -19.98
CA ARG A 114 -12.42 -10.96 -19.77
C ARG A 114 -11.41 -10.15 -18.98
N THR A 115 -11.14 -8.90 -19.35
CA THR A 115 -10.19 -8.04 -18.61
C THR A 115 -10.65 -7.78 -17.18
N LYS A 116 -11.94 -7.53 -16.97
CA LYS A 116 -12.51 -7.39 -15.60
C LYS A 116 -12.39 -8.68 -14.79
N LEU A 117 -12.51 -9.84 -15.44
CA LEU A 117 -12.35 -11.12 -14.78
C LEU A 117 -10.88 -11.39 -14.46
N GLU A 118 -9.96 -11.03 -15.35
CA GLU A 118 -8.51 -11.10 -15.13
C GLU A 118 -8.09 -10.21 -13.95
N GLU A 119 -8.59 -8.97 -13.87
CA GLU A 119 -8.37 -8.07 -12.72
C GLU A 119 -8.88 -8.69 -11.42
N LYS A 120 -10.09 -9.27 -11.43
CA LYS A 120 -10.65 -9.97 -10.26
C LYS A 120 -9.87 -11.22 -9.87
N VAL A 121 -9.33 -11.95 -10.84
CA VAL A 121 -8.48 -13.12 -10.56
C VAL A 121 -7.20 -12.67 -9.87
N VAL A 122 -6.56 -11.60 -10.35
CA VAL A 122 -5.36 -11.03 -9.71
C VAL A 122 -5.66 -10.54 -8.28
N GLU A 123 -6.79 -9.85 -8.05
CA GLU A 123 -7.21 -9.47 -6.70
C GLU A 123 -7.41 -10.69 -5.78
N MET A 124 -8.03 -11.75 -6.30
CA MET A 124 -8.30 -12.98 -5.54
C MET A 124 -7.02 -13.78 -5.27
N GLU A 125 -6.07 -13.81 -6.20
CA GLU A 125 -4.74 -14.40 -6.01
C GLU A 125 -3.92 -13.64 -4.97
N ASN A 126 -3.94 -12.30 -5.02
CA ASN A 126 -3.29 -11.47 -4.00
C ASN A 126 -3.90 -11.70 -2.61
N PHE A 127 -5.22 -11.79 -2.53
CA PHE A 127 -5.91 -12.11 -1.27
C PHE A 127 -5.59 -13.53 -0.78
N ALA A 128 -5.54 -14.51 -1.67
CA ALA A 128 -5.16 -15.89 -1.33
C ALA A 128 -3.71 -15.96 -0.83
N GLY A 129 -2.77 -15.24 -1.45
CA GLY A 129 -1.39 -15.13 -0.99
C GLY A 129 -1.29 -14.51 0.41
N HIS A 130 -2.09 -13.47 0.69
CA HIS A 130 -2.15 -12.89 2.03
C HIS A 130 -2.73 -13.87 3.06
N LEU A 131 -3.75 -14.66 2.71
CA LEU A 131 -4.28 -15.70 3.57
C LEU A 131 -3.26 -16.82 3.84
N GLU A 132 -2.45 -17.21 2.85
CA GLU A 132 -1.39 -18.20 3.03
C GLU A 132 -0.31 -17.69 3.99
N GLU A 133 0.09 -16.42 3.87
CA GLU A 133 1.04 -15.79 4.79
C GLU A 133 0.50 -15.73 6.23
N ILE A 134 -0.79 -15.38 6.39
CA ILE A 134 -1.47 -15.43 7.69
C ILE A 134 -1.47 -16.86 8.23
N PHE A 135 -1.80 -17.85 7.40
CA PHE A 135 -1.84 -19.26 7.81
C PHE A 135 -0.48 -19.77 8.29
N LEU A 136 0.58 -19.49 7.53
CA LEU A 136 1.95 -19.87 7.91
C LEU A 136 2.36 -19.21 9.23
N THR A 137 2.03 -17.93 9.40
CA THR A 137 2.31 -17.20 10.65
C THR A 137 1.58 -17.85 11.83
N VAL A 138 0.31 -18.21 11.67
CA VAL A 138 -0.49 -18.86 12.71
C VAL A 138 0.08 -20.24 13.07
N GLU A 139 0.41 -21.07 12.09
CA GLU A 139 1.03 -22.39 12.32
C GLU A 139 2.37 -22.27 13.05
N GLU A 140 3.23 -21.33 12.65
CA GLU A 140 4.53 -21.12 13.30
C GLU A 140 4.36 -20.66 14.77
N ASN A 141 3.33 -19.84 15.04
CA ASN A 141 2.99 -19.40 16.40
C ASN A 141 2.50 -20.54 17.27
N PHE A 142 1.62 -21.40 16.74
CA PHE A 142 1.17 -22.58 17.45
C PHE A 142 2.35 -23.50 17.78
N GLY A 143 3.23 -23.76 16.81
CA GLY A 143 4.43 -24.58 17.02
C GLY A 143 5.38 -24.00 18.08
N ARG A 144 5.63 -22.68 18.05
CA ARG A 144 6.47 -22.01 19.06
C ARG A 144 5.84 -22.06 20.45
N GLN A 145 4.53 -21.81 20.57
CA GLN A 145 3.84 -21.85 21.85
C GLN A 145 3.81 -23.26 22.45
N GLU A 146 3.63 -24.28 21.61
CA GLU A 146 3.72 -25.68 22.02
C GLU A 146 5.13 -26.01 22.54
N GLN A 147 6.18 -25.61 21.81
CA GLN A 147 7.57 -25.83 22.21
C GLN A 147 7.91 -25.11 23.53
N HIS A 148 7.44 -23.87 23.72
CA HIS A 148 7.66 -23.13 24.96
C HIS A 148 6.97 -23.80 26.16
N LEU A 149 5.74 -24.27 25.98
CA LEU A 149 5.01 -25.01 27.01
C LEU A 149 5.70 -26.35 27.33
N GLU A 150 6.17 -27.06 26.31
CA GLU A 150 6.90 -28.32 26.46
C GLU A 150 8.22 -28.10 27.23
N GLN A 151 9.00 -27.09 26.83
CA GLN A 151 10.25 -26.76 27.50
C GLN A 151 10.02 -26.39 28.97
N HIS A 152 9.01 -25.58 29.26
CA HIS A 152 8.69 -25.19 30.64
C HIS A 152 8.19 -26.38 31.49
N CYS A 153 7.39 -27.29 30.93
CA CYS A 153 7.01 -28.55 31.58
C CYS A 153 8.22 -29.41 31.90
N ASN A 154 9.17 -29.51 30.96
CA ASN A 154 10.42 -30.24 31.13
C ASN A 154 11.29 -29.63 32.24
N ASP A 155 11.39 -28.30 32.32
CA ASP A 155 12.15 -27.60 33.37
C ASP A 155 11.59 -27.89 34.78
N VAL A 156 10.26 -27.89 34.93
CA VAL A 156 9.58 -28.25 36.18
C VAL A 156 9.84 -29.71 36.55
N LEU A 157 9.71 -30.63 35.60
CA LEU A 157 9.97 -32.06 35.81
C LEU A 157 11.43 -32.32 36.19
N GLN A 158 12.38 -31.67 35.52
CA GLN A 158 13.80 -31.80 35.80
C GLN A 158 14.15 -31.28 37.20
N THR A 159 13.58 -30.13 37.58
CA THR A 159 13.77 -29.55 38.91
C THR A 159 13.22 -30.47 40.01
N LEU A 160 12.04 -31.05 39.79
CA LEU A 160 11.45 -32.02 40.72
C LEU A 160 12.28 -33.31 40.82
N SER A 161 12.79 -33.83 39.70
CA SER A 161 13.64 -35.02 39.66
C SER A 161 14.95 -34.79 40.44
N HIS A 162 15.65 -33.68 40.17
CA HIS A 162 16.90 -33.36 40.87
C HIS A 162 16.69 -33.28 42.39
N ARG A 163 15.58 -32.66 42.82
CA ARG A 163 15.24 -32.51 44.25
C ARG A 163 14.89 -33.85 44.89
N HIS A 164 14.24 -34.74 44.16
CA HIS A 164 13.99 -36.10 44.61
C HIS A 164 15.31 -36.85 44.84
N ASP A 165 16.23 -36.77 43.89
CA ASP A 165 17.52 -37.48 43.94
C ASP A 165 18.41 -36.96 45.07
N ASP A 166 18.50 -35.63 45.23
CA ASP A 166 19.23 -35.01 46.35
C ASP A 166 18.71 -35.49 47.71
N ARG A 167 17.39 -35.59 47.86
CA ARG A 167 16.77 -36.08 49.11
C ARG A 167 17.01 -37.56 49.33
N ALA A 168 16.89 -38.37 48.28
CA ALA A 168 17.18 -39.79 48.35
C ALA A 168 18.64 -40.03 48.78
N ALA A 169 19.58 -39.25 48.23
CA ALA A 169 20.99 -39.29 48.60
C ALA A 169 21.23 -38.85 50.05
N ALA A 170 20.63 -37.74 50.49
CA ALA A 170 20.73 -37.27 51.88
C ALA A 170 20.18 -38.31 52.88
N LEU A 171 19.05 -38.93 52.56
CA LEU A 171 18.46 -39.99 53.38
C LEU A 171 19.35 -41.24 53.42
N ALA A 172 19.96 -41.61 52.29
CA ALA A 172 20.89 -42.74 52.22
C ALA A 172 22.16 -42.50 53.07
N GLU A 173 22.71 -41.29 53.04
CA GLU A 173 23.88 -40.95 53.85
C GLU A 173 23.53 -40.89 55.34
N GLU A 174 22.36 -40.37 55.72
CA GLU A 174 21.92 -40.39 57.12
C GLU A 174 21.68 -41.83 57.62
N LYS A 175 21.09 -42.69 56.78
CA LYS A 175 20.96 -44.12 57.07
C LYS A 175 22.33 -44.77 57.29
N LYS A 176 23.30 -44.49 56.41
CA LYS A 176 24.66 -45.02 56.50
C LYS A 176 25.35 -44.55 57.79
N ARG A 177 25.30 -43.25 58.09
CA ARG A 177 25.87 -42.65 59.32
C ARG A 177 25.31 -43.31 60.57
N LYS A 178 24.00 -43.53 60.63
CA LYS A 178 23.34 -44.23 61.76
C LYS A 178 23.74 -45.70 61.85
N LEU A 179 23.83 -46.40 60.73
CA LEU A 179 24.29 -47.81 60.70
C LEU A 179 25.75 -47.95 61.15
N GLU A 180 26.63 -47.05 60.71
CA GLU A 180 28.03 -47.03 61.12
C GLU A 180 28.18 -46.74 62.63
N ALA A 181 27.38 -45.83 63.17
CA ALA A 181 27.33 -45.57 64.60
C ALA A 181 26.90 -46.81 65.40
N LEU A 182 25.82 -47.48 64.99
CA LEU A 182 25.34 -48.71 65.60
C LEU A 182 26.37 -49.84 65.52
N TYR A 183 27.03 -49.99 64.37
CA TYR A 183 28.07 -51.00 64.16
C TYR A 183 29.28 -50.75 65.08
N THR A 184 29.67 -49.49 65.24
CA THR A 184 30.75 -49.10 66.16
C THR A 184 30.41 -49.41 67.62
N GLN A 185 29.17 -49.14 68.04
CA GLN A 185 28.70 -49.51 69.38
C GLN A 185 28.69 -51.03 69.59
N LEU A 186 28.25 -51.79 68.57
CA LEU A 186 28.25 -53.26 68.62
C LEU A 186 29.66 -53.84 68.74
N LEU A 187 30.62 -53.33 67.96
CA LEU A 187 32.03 -53.74 68.06
C LEU A 187 32.62 -53.40 69.43
N GLY A 188 32.28 -52.24 70.00
CA GLY A 188 32.68 -51.87 71.35
C GLY A 188 32.18 -52.86 72.41
N CYS A 189 30.91 -53.23 72.33
CA CYS A 189 30.29 -54.24 73.19
C CYS A 189 30.91 -55.64 73.01
N GLY A 190 31.22 -56.02 71.76
CA GLY A 190 31.92 -57.28 71.47
C GLY A 190 33.30 -57.35 72.15
N ARG A 191 34.09 -56.28 72.05
CA ARG A 191 35.42 -56.21 72.68
C ARG A 191 35.36 -56.32 74.21
N THR A 192 34.39 -55.69 74.85
CA THR A 192 34.22 -55.79 76.31
C THR A 192 33.76 -57.19 76.73
N LEU A 193 32.92 -57.84 75.92
CA LEU A 193 32.50 -59.23 76.13
C LEU A 193 33.70 -60.20 75.98
N ASP A 194 34.51 -60.04 74.94
CA ASP A 194 35.72 -60.85 74.73
C ASP A 194 36.72 -60.67 75.89
N ALA A 195 36.98 -59.42 76.30
CA ALA A 195 37.84 -59.13 77.45
C ALA A 195 37.32 -59.78 78.76
N SER A 196 36.00 -59.78 78.96
CA SER A 196 35.36 -60.46 80.09
C SER A 196 35.55 -61.99 80.01
N LYS A 197 35.37 -62.57 78.82
CA LYS A 197 35.57 -64.00 78.57
C LYS A 197 37.01 -64.43 78.84
N ASP A 198 37.99 -63.68 78.37
CA ASP A 198 39.42 -63.93 78.62
C ASP A 198 39.75 -63.86 80.12
N LEU A 199 39.19 -62.89 80.85
CA LEU A 199 39.34 -62.79 82.30
C LEU A 199 38.73 -63.99 83.03
N ILE A 200 37.58 -64.49 82.57
CA ILE A 200 36.94 -65.70 83.11
C ILE A 200 37.79 -66.93 82.83
N GLU A 201 38.32 -67.09 81.62
CA GLU A 201 39.14 -68.23 81.23
C GLU A 201 40.47 -68.26 82.01
N THR A 202 41.14 -67.12 82.13
CA THR A 202 42.36 -67.00 82.95
C THR A 202 42.09 -67.28 84.44
N ALA A 203 40.93 -66.87 84.97
CA ALA A 203 40.52 -67.24 86.32
C ALA A 203 40.31 -68.75 86.45
N GLN A 204 39.63 -69.39 85.50
CA GLN A 204 39.39 -70.83 85.49
C GLN A 204 40.69 -71.63 85.40
N GLU A 205 41.66 -71.19 84.60
CA GLU A 205 42.95 -71.87 84.46
C GLU A 205 43.81 -71.75 85.73
N LEU A 206 43.75 -70.60 86.41
CA LEU A 206 44.35 -70.45 87.75
C LEU A 206 43.78 -71.48 88.73
N TYR A 207 42.47 -71.71 88.72
CA TYR A 207 41.86 -72.75 89.58
C TYR A 207 42.33 -74.18 89.26
N ARG A 208 42.79 -74.44 88.02
CA ARG A 208 43.32 -75.76 87.62
C ARG A 208 44.79 -75.96 87.95
N THR A 209 45.50 -74.92 88.40
CA THR A 209 46.95 -74.99 88.65
C THR A 209 47.25 -75.80 89.93
N GLU A 210 47.96 -76.93 89.80
CA GLU A 210 48.31 -77.81 90.95
C GLU A 210 49.49 -77.30 91.79
N ASP A 211 50.37 -76.47 91.20
CA ASP A 211 51.51 -75.88 91.91
C ASP A 211 51.07 -74.69 92.78
N LYS A 212 51.04 -74.92 94.09
CA LYS A 212 50.64 -73.93 95.11
C LYS A 212 51.46 -72.65 95.07
N ARG A 213 52.73 -72.69 94.64
CA ARG A 213 53.63 -71.53 94.63
C ARG A 213 53.34 -70.62 93.43
N LEU A 214 53.11 -71.22 92.26
CA LEU A 214 52.69 -70.50 91.05
C LEU A 214 51.26 -69.96 91.18
N PHE A 215 50.36 -70.73 91.80
CA PHE A 215 49.00 -70.29 92.10
C PHE A 215 48.99 -69.03 92.97
N LEU A 216 49.68 -69.04 94.12
CA LEU A 216 49.71 -67.89 95.03
C LEU A 216 50.36 -66.64 94.39
N GLN A 217 51.34 -66.83 93.49
CA GLN A 217 51.98 -65.73 92.77
C GLN A 217 51.05 -65.09 91.73
N ALA A 218 50.17 -65.88 91.09
CA ALA A 218 49.32 -65.43 89.99
C ALA A 218 47.87 -65.09 90.40
N VAL A 219 47.39 -65.56 91.56
CA VAL A 219 46.00 -65.32 92.00
C VAL A 219 45.77 -63.86 92.40
N MET A 220 46.72 -63.22 93.11
CA MET A 220 46.57 -61.85 93.58
C MET A 220 46.53 -60.82 92.42
N PRO A 221 47.41 -60.90 91.40
CA PRO A 221 47.31 -60.04 90.22
C PRO A 221 46.02 -60.25 89.42
N THR A 222 45.57 -61.49 89.27
CA THR A 222 44.37 -61.80 88.47
C THR A 222 43.09 -61.39 89.17
N MET A 223 43.00 -61.60 90.49
CA MET A 223 41.89 -61.12 91.31
C MET A 223 41.79 -59.59 91.26
N LYS A 224 42.92 -58.88 91.32
CA LYS A 224 42.96 -57.42 91.16
C LYS A 224 42.45 -56.97 89.79
N ARG A 225 42.84 -57.65 88.70
CA ARG A 225 42.37 -57.34 87.33
C ARG A 225 40.86 -57.58 87.17
N ILE A 226 40.32 -58.64 87.76
CA ILE A 226 38.88 -58.94 87.74
C ILE A 226 38.10 -57.89 88.53
N GLU A 227 38.60 -57.51 89.72
CA GLU A 227 37.97 -56.46 90.54
C GLU A 227 38.02 -55.08 89.88
N GLU A 228 39.11 -54.75 89.17
CA GLU A 228 39.22 -53.50 88.41
C GLU A 228 38.25 -53.50 87.22
N PHE A 229 38.15 -54.59 86.46
CA PHE A 229 37.19 -54.71 85.36
C PHE A 229 35.73 -54.67 85.85
N ALA A 230 35.43 -55.30 86.99
CA ALA A 230 34.08 -55.30 87.58
C ALA A 230 33.63 -53.94 88.13
N LYS A 231 34.56 -52.99 88.35
CA LYS A 231 34.24 -51.60 88.74
C LYS A 231 33.76 -50.76 87.58
N GLU A 232 34.14 -51.09 86.34
CA GLU A 232 33.62 -50.42 85.15
C GLU A 232 32.20 -50.91 84.87
N LYS A 233 31.21 -50.03 85.01
CA LYS A 233 29.83 -50.32 84.61
C LYS A 233 29.76 -50.29 83.08
N PRO A 234 29.30 -51.36 82.40
CA PRO A 234 29.07 -51.29 80.97
C PRO A 234 27.93 -50.30 80.70
N ASP A 235 28.20 -49.29 79.87
CA ASP A 235 27.16 -48.40 79.38
C ASP A 235 26.37 -49.13 78.28
N LEU A 236 25.15 -49.53 78.62
CA LEU A 236 24.23 -50.28 77.75
C LEU A 236 23.13 -49.38 77.16
N THR A 237 23.34 -48.06 77.14
CA THR A 237 22.36 -47.13 76.58
C THR A 237 22.51 -46.99 75.06
N LEU A 238 21.39 -47.06 74.34
CA LEU A 238 21.35 -46.83 72.89
C LEU A 238 21.52 -45.32 72.64
N VAL A 239 22.65 -44.93 72.06
CA VAL A 239 23.00 -43.51 71.83
C VAL A 239 22.43 -43.01 70.49
N THR A 240 22.16 -43.92 69.55
CA THR A 240 21.71 -43.56 68.20
C THR A 240 20.18 -43.45 68.15
N SER A 241 19.66 -42.27 67.78
CA SER A 241 18.22 -42.05 67.59
C SER A 241 17.65 -42.87 66.41
N LEU A 242 16.46 -43.46 66.61
CA LEU A 242 15.76 -44.28 65.62
C LEU A 242 14.94 -43.45 64.61
N GLU A 243 14.64 -42.19 64.90
CA GLU A 243 13.80 -41.33 64.05
C GLU A 243 14.62 -40.58 63.01
N PHE A 244 14.13 -40.52 61.77
CA PHE A 244 14.72 -39.68 60.72
C PHE A 244 14.11 -38.29 60.81
N ASP A 245 14.94 -37.30 61.12
CA ASP A 245 14.51 -35.90 61.21
C ASP A 245 14.72 -35.26 59.83
N MET A 246 13.70 -35.31 58.98
CA MET A 246 13.73 -34.71 57.64
C MET A 246 12.93 -33.39 57.64
N PRO A 247 13.54 -32.24 57.30
CA PRO A 247 12.83 -30.98 57.18
C PRO A 247 11.71 -31.06 56.13
N LEU A 248 10.56 -30.46 56.43
CA LEU A 248 9.46 -30.27 55.46
C LEU A 248 9.97 -29.56 54.19
N ALA A 249 9.56 -30.09 53.05
CA ALA A 249 9.91 -29.56 51.73
C ALA A 249 9.35 -28.15 51.52
N ASP A 250 10.20 -27.14 51.35
CA ASP A 250 9.77 -25.87 50.75
C ASP A 250 9.64 -26.06 49.23
N LEU A 251 8.43 -25.89 48.69
CA LEU A 251 8.12 -26.00 47.26
C LEU A 251 7.81 -24.62 46.63
N SER A 252 8.21 -23.54 47.31
CA SER A 252 8.03 -22.16 46.85
C SER A 252 8.50 -21.94 45.42
N ASP A 253 9.70 -22.40 45.07
CA ASP A 253 10.29 -22.24 43.72
C ASP A 253 9.42 -22.88 42.62
N VAL A 254 8.91 -24.08 42.87
CA VAL A 254 8.01 -24.82 41.95
C VAL A 254 6.68 -24.09 41.83
N LYS A 255 6.17 -23.53 42.94
CA LYS A 255 4.95 -22.73 42.93
C LYS A 255 5.12 -21.46 42.08
N THR A 256 6.24 -20.74 42.22
CA THR A 256 6.55 -19.58 41.36
C THR A 256 6.67 -19.94 39.89
N MET A 257 7.30 -21.07 39.56
CA MET A 257 7.35 -21.57 38.17
C MET A 257 5.95 -21.90 37.65
N MET A 258 5.08 -22.46 38.49
CA MET A 258 3.71 -22.79 38.08
C MET A 258 2.83 -21.54 37.91
N ASP A 259 3.09 -20.50 38.71
CA ASP A 259 2.39 -19.21 38.64
C ASP A 259 2.83 -18.38 37.40
N SER A 260 4.04 -18.59 36.86
CA SER A 260 4.52 -17.89 35.63
C SER A 260 3.92 -18.41 34.32
N ILE A 261 3.18 -19.53 34.34
CA ILE A 261 2.58 -20.15 33.15
C ILE A 261 1.45 -19.30 32.53
N ASN A 262 0.87 -18.36 33.29
CA ASN A 262 -0.33 -17.60 32.89
C ASN A 262 -0.10 -16.09 32.66
N ILE A 263 1.15 -15.60 32.65
CA ILE A 263 1.42 -14.17 32.42
C ILE A 263 1.67 -13.94 30.93
N VAL A 264 0.60 -13.67 30.19
CA VAL A 264 0.72 -13.14 28.83
C VAL A 264 1.35 -11.74 28.92
N PRO A 265 2.51 -11.47 28.30
CA PRO A 265 3.12 -10.14 28.33
C PRO A 265 2.25 -9.11 27.56
N ALA A 266 2.48 -7.82 27.81
CA ALA A 266 1.86 -6.77 26.98
C ALA A 266 2.36 -6.89 25.53
N PRO A 267 1.55 -6.54 24.51
CA PRO A 267 1.91 -6.76 23.12
C PRO A 267 3.12 -5.91 22.72
N SER A 268 3.87 -6.40 21.75
CA SER A 268 4.89 -5.65 21.04
C SER A 268 4.27 -4.54 20.17
N ALA A 269 5.08 -3.55 19.80
CA ALA A 269 4.62 -2.46 18.94
C ALA A 269 4.23 -3.02 17.55
N PRO A 270 3.01 -2.75 17.03
CA PRO A 270 2.67 -3.15 15.68
C PRO A 270 3.50 -2.40 14.65
N VAL A 271 3.57 -2.92 13.43
CA VAL A 271 4.30 -2.32 12.30
C VAL A 271 3.32 -1.92 11.21
N ILE A 272 3.18 -0.62 10.94
CA ILE A 272 2.31 -0.16 9.84
C ILE A 272 2.98 -0.48 8.50
N ASN A 273 2.22 -1.07 7.59
CA ASN A 273 2.67 -1.40 6.24
C ASN A 273 2.78 -0.12 5.40
N PRO A 274 3.70 -0.02 4.44
CA PRO A 274 3.73 1.10 3.51
C PRO A 274 2.42 1.23 2.71
N GLN A 275 2.05 2.45 2.32
CA GLN A 275 0.93 2.67 1.43
C GLN A 275 1.19 1.97 0.09
N VAL A 276 0.25 1.13 -0.33
CA VAL A 276 0.27 0.48 -1.64
C VAL A 276 -0.26 1.46 -2.68
N SER A 277 0.32 1.45 -3.88
CA SER A 277 -0.17 2.29 -4.98
C SER A 277 -1.63 1.99 -5.30
N ASN A 278 -2.42 3.02 -5.60
CA ASN A 278 -3.87 2.92 -5.88
C ASN A 278 -4.73 2.39 -4.72
N SER A 279 -4.23 2.41 -3.48
CA SER A 279 -4.99 1.93 -2.32
C SER A 279 -5.81 3.02 -1.62
N ALA A 280 -5.73 4.27 -2.09
CA ALA A 280 -6.41 5.42 -1.50
C ALA A 280 -7.60 5.88 -2.35
N THR A 281 -8.49 6.64 -1.74
CA THR A 281 -9.48 7.44 -2.46
C THR A 281 -9.21 8.93 -2.24
N ARG A 282 -10.04 9.77 -2.85
CA ARG A 282 -9.96 11.23 -2.69
C ARG A 282 -10.14 11.68 -1.24
N THR A 283 -10.92 10.94 -0.45
CA THR A 283 -11.29 11.33 0.92
C THR A 283 -11.13 10.20 1.93
N SER A 284 -10.50 9.09 1.55
CA SER A 284 -10.28 7.98 2.46
C SER A 284 -8.96 7.26 2.22
N LEU A 285 -8.43 6.69 3.29
CA LEU A 285 -7.20 5.90 3.32
C LEU A 285 -7.45 4.57 4.00
N ARG A 286 -7.02 3.48 3.37
CA ARG A 286 -6.94 2.16 4.00
C ARG A 286 -5.53 1.94 4.53
N VAL A 287 -5.41 1.77 5.84
CA VAL A 287 -4.16 1.54 6.56
C VAL A 287 -4.15 0.12 7.09
N CYS A 288 -3.05 -0.60 6.88
CA CYS A 288 -2.87 -1.98 7.32
C CYS A 288 -1.59 -2.08 8.17
N TRP A 289 -1.56 -2.97 9.15
CA TRP A 289 -0.39 -3.21 9.99
C TRP A 289 -0.21 -4.68 10.31
N SER A 290 1.00 -5.04 10.68
CA SER A 290 1.42 -6.39 11.03
C SER A 290 1.85 -6.44 12.50
N LEU A 291 1.83 -7.64 13.06
CA LEU A 291 2.16 -7.92 14.47
C LEU A 291 3.37 -8.84 14.57
N PHE A 292 4.01 -8.81 15.73
CA PHE A 292 4.90 -9.88 16.14
C PHE A 292 4.07 -11.04 16.64
N SER A 293 4.54 -12.23 16.30
CA SER A 293 3.70 -13.40 16.13
C SER A 293 3.27 -14.02 17.48
N ASP A 294 3.91 -13.63 18.59
CA ASP A 294 3.64 -14.16 19.93
C ASP A 294 2.64 -13.30 20.75
N ASP A 295 2.08 -12.23 20.17
CA ASP A 295 1.21 -11.29 20.89
C ASP A 295 -0.28 -11.65 20.79
N SER A 296 -0.96 -11.82 21.93
CA SER A 296 -2.43 -11.81 21.95
C SER A 296 -2.94 -10.37 22.10
N VAL A 297 -3.80 -9.93 21.18
CA VAL A 297 -4.32 -8.55 21.11
C VAL A 297 -5.85 -8.57 21.09
N GLU A 298 -6.49 -7.75 21.93
CA GLU A 298 -7.95 -7.59 21.97
C GLU A 298 -8.45 -6.55 20.97
N TYR A 299 -7.74 -5.43 20.84
CA TYR A 299 -8.04 -4.36 19.90
C TYR A 299 -6.84 -3.47 19.62
N TYR A 300 -6.96 -2.70 18.54
CA TYR A 300 -6.03 -1.67 18.10
C TYR A 300 -6.66 -0.29 18.24
N GLU A 301 -5.82 0.69 18.53
CA GLU A 301 -6.16 2.09 18.37
C GLU A 301 -5.25 2.70 17.33
N LEU A 302 -5.84 3.05 16.18
CA LEU A 302 -5.16 3.76 15.11
C LEU A 302 -5.33 5.25 15.34
N TYR A 303 -4.22 5.98 15.35
CA TYR A 303 -4.15 7.42 15.49
C TYR A 303 -3.70 8.04 14.19
N TYR A 304 -4.25 9.20 13.86
CA TYR A 304 -3.86 9.93 12.66
C TYR A 304 -4.00 11.44 12.82
N ARG A 305 -3.22 12.16 12.03
CA ARG A 305 -3.28 13.62 11.91
C ARG A 305 -2.76 14.10 10.55
N PRO A 306 -3.22 15.24 10.02
CA PRO A 306 -2.64 15.84 8.83
C PRO A 306 -1.19 16.28 9.10
N VAL A 307 -0.31 16.08 8.12
CA VAL A 307 1.05 16.63 8.14
C VAL A 307 0.95 18.09 7.71
N LEU A 308 1.15 19.00 8.67
CA LEU A 308 1.26 20.44 8.39
C LEU A 308 2.72 20.77 8.12
N GLU A 309 3.03 21.42 7.00
CA GLU A 309 4.36 22.00 6.77
C GLU A 309 4.66 23.02 7.88
N ASP A 310 5.87 22.94 8.44
CA ASP A 310 6.33 23.72 9.60
C ASP A 310 6.08 25.23 9.42
N THR A 311 5.02 25.72 10.06
CA THR A 311 4.90 27.16 10.35
C THR A 311 5.70 27.44 11.62
N PRO A 312 6.61 28.44 11.62
CA PRO A 312 7.38 28.77 12.81
C PRO A 312 6.43 29.21 13.92
N ALA A 313 6.47 28.45 15.02
CA ALA A 313 5.80 28.65 16.30
C ALA A 313 5.14 30.03 16.48
N ALA A 314 3.87 30.13 16.11
CA ALA A 314 2.96 31.14 16.64
C ALA A 314 2.02 30.44 17.62
N ASP A 315 1.99 30.95 18.85
CA ASP A 315 1.18 30.53 19.99
C ASP A 315 -0.13 29.83 19.63
N SER A 316 -0.14 28.49 19.72
CA SER A 316 -1.37 27.73 19.92
C SER A 316 -1.15 26.72 21.04
N THR A 317 -1.75 27.00 22.19
CA THR A 317 -1.76 26.17 23.41
C THR A 317 -2.60 24.89 23.25
N LYS A 318 -2.81 24.42 22.02
CA LYS A 318 -3.44 23.15 21.68
C LYS A 318 -2.44 22.39 20.82
N GLY A 319 -2.05 21.19 21.26
CA GLY A 319 -1.35 20.26 20.39
C GLY A 319 -2.18 19.99 19.12
N PRO A 320 -1.56 19.50 18.05
CA PRO A 320 -2.28 19.14 16.82
C PRO A 320 -3.42 18.16 17.17
N ASP A 321 -4.61 18.39 16.62
CA ASP A 321 -5.79 17.53 16.84
C ASP A 321 -5.46 16.13 16.29
N VAL A 322 -5.20 15.20 17.19
CA VAL A 322 -4.98 13.79 16.87
C VAL A 322 -6.33 13.10 16.90
N SER A 323 -6.73 12.54 15.77
CA SER A 323 -7.93 11.70 15.68
C SER A 323 -7.56 10.25 15.92
N ASN A 324 -8.46 9.46 16.50
CA ASN A 324 -8.24 8.03 16.71
C ASN A 324 -9.47 7.18 16.37
N VAL A 325 -9.21 5.94 15.96
CA VAL A 325 -10.23 4.93 15.62
C VAL A 325 -9.84 3.61 16.29
N LYS A 326 -10.81 2.99 16.96
CA LYS A 326 -10.62 1.70 17.62
C LYS A 326 -11.15 0.58 16.72
N VAL A 327 -10.29 -0.41 16.41
CA VAL A 327 -10.63 -1.54 15.54
C VAL A 327 -10.12 -2.86 16.12
N LYS A 328 -10.68 -3.99 15.67
CA LYS A 328 -10.20 -5.34 16.07
C LYS A 328 -9.32 -6.00 15.01
N GLU A 329 -9.46 -5.56 13.78
CA GLU A 329 -8.74 -6.09 12.63
C GLU A 329 -7.38 -5.41 12.50
N THR A 330 -6.47 -6.02 11.74
CA THR A 330 -5.14 -5.48 11.41
C THR A 330 -5.18 -4.43 10.28
N HIS A 331 -6.36 -3.90 9.98
CA HIS A 331 -6.56 -2.86 8.99
C HIS A 331 -7.71 -1.93 9.39
N CYS A 332 -7.70 -0.70 8.87
CA CYS A 332 -8.75 0.28 9.09
C CYS A 332 -8.87 1.20 7.86
N SER A 333 -10.11 1.55 7.48
CA SER A 333 -10.38 2.57 6.46
C SER A 333 -10.84 3.86 7.13
N VAL A 334 -10.04 4.91 7.04
CA VAL A 334 -10.33 6.25 7.59
C VAL A 334 -10.91 7.11 6.48
N GLY A 335 -12.07 7.72 6.71
CA GLY A 335 -12.77 8.59 5.76
C GLY A 335 -12.75 10.07 6.17
N GLU A 336 -13.49 10.90 5.42
CA GLU A 336 -13.65 12.35 5.66
C GLU A 336 -12.33 13.14 5.63
N LEU A 337 -11.34 12.61 4.91
CA LEU A 337 -10.04 13.24 4.73
C LEU A 337 -10.07 14.26 3.58
N LEU A 338 -9.13 15.20 3.62
CA LEU A 338 -8.96 16.20 2.56
C LEU A 338 -8.19 15.58 1.37
N PRO A 339 -8.49 16.00 0.13
CA PRO A 339 -7.83 15.51 -1.07
C PRO A 339 -6.39 16.01 -1.20
N ASN A 340 -5.52 15.19 -1.78
CA ASN A 340 -4.08 15.44 -1.93
C ASN A 340 -3.35 15.86 -0.65
N VAL A 341 -3.75 15.35 0.52
CA VAL A 341 -3.14 15.69 1.81
C VAL A 341 -2.39 14.49 2.37
N GLN A 342 -1.20 14.77 2.93
CA GLN A 342 -0.41 13.78 3.63
C GLN A 342 -0.92 13.65 5.07
N TYR A 343 -1.12 12.41 5.52
CA TYR A 343 -1.55 12.07 6.86
C TYR A 343 -0.53 11.14 7.51
N GLU A 344 -0.18 11.44 8.75
CA GLU A 344 0.71 10.62 9.57
C GLU A 344 -0.14 9.67 10.43
N PHE A 345 0.13 8.37 10.36
CA PHE A 345 -0.57 7.31 11.07
C PHE A 345 0.36 6.57 12.03
N TRP A 346 -0.15 6.18 13.20
CA TRP A 346 0.50 5.25 14.12
C TRP A 346 -0.54 4.43 14.89
N VAL A 347 -0.18 3.24 15.33
CA VAL A 347 -1.10 2.30 15.97
C VAL A 347 -0.54 1.74 17.28
N THR A 348 -1.41 1.49 18.25
CA THR A 348 -1.10 0.75 19.47
C THR A 348 -1.99 -0.49 19.59
N ALA A 349 -1.45 -1.57 20.12
CA ALA A 349 -2.18 -2.81 20.42
C ALA A 349 -2.48 -2.90 21.92
N THR A 350 -3.64 -3.39 22.31
CA THR A 350 -4.02 -3.58 23.72
C THR A 350 -4.46 -5.01 23.98
N ASN A 351 -4.01 -5.59 25.09
CA ASN A 351 -4.46 -6.88 25.61
C ASN A 351 -4.84 -6.81 27.09
N THR A 352 -5.14 -7.96 27.69
CA THR A 352 -5.53 -8.08 29.12
C THR A 352 -4.45 -7.57 30.08
N THR A 353 -3.18 -7.58 29.67
CA THR A 353 -2.01 -7.21 30.49
C THR A 353 -1.64 -5.74 30.32
N GLY A 354 -1.85 -5.15 29.14
CA GLY A 354 -1.56 -3.73 28.92
C GLY A 354 -1.55 -3.29 27.46
N ILE A 355 -1.03 -2.08 27.24
CA ILE A 355 -0.93 -1.41 25.93
C ILE A 355 0.51 -1.51 25.44
N SER A 356 0.69 -1.82 24.16
CA SER A 356 1.99 -1.83 23.48
C SER A 356 2.60 -0.42 23.38
N PRO A 357 3.91 -0.30 23.11
CA PRO A 357 4.45 0.93 22.53
C PRO A 357 3.75 1.26 21.20
N ALA A 358 3.74 2.54 20.82
CA ALA A 358 3.23 2.97 19.53
C ALA A 358 4.13 2.48 18.39
N SER A 359 3.52 2.16 17.25
CA SER A 359 4.25 1.87 16.01
C SER A 359 5.13 3.05 15.58
N GLU A 360 6.11 2.78 14.72
CA GLU A 360 6.69 3.84 13.91
C GLU A 360 5.59 4.52 13.09
N LYS A 361 5.77 5.83 12.84
CA LYS A 361 4.78 6.62 12.15
C LYS A 361 4.91 6.45 10.65
N ALA A 362 3.82 6.14 9.98
CA ALA A 362 3.76 6.00 8.53
C ALA A 362 3.04 7.19 7.91
N VAL A 363 3.51 7.65 6.74
CA VAL A 363 2.87 8.73 5.99
C VAL A 363 2.10 8.14 4.82
N TYR A 364 0.83 8.50 4.71
CA TYR A 364 -0.05 8.14 3.61
C TYR A 364 -0.57 9.41 2.94
N VAL A 365 -0.90 9.33 1.65
CA VAL A 365 -1.41 10.45 0.86
C VAL A 365 -2.75 10.07 0.23
N THR A 366 -3.76 10.94 0.39
CA THR A 366 -5.05 10.80 -0.30
C THR A 366 -4.90 11.11 -1.79
N VAL A 367 -5.80 10.57 -2.61
CA VAL A 367 -5.78 10.82 -4.07
C VAL A 367 -6.01 12.30 -4.38
N PRO A 368 -5.39 12.86 -5.44
CA PRO A 368 -5.56 14.27 -5.78
C PRO A 368 -6.97 14.62 -6.25
N SER A 369 -7.29 15.91 -6.24
CA SER A 369 -8.48 16.44 -6.89
C SER A 369 -8.30 16.42 -8.42
N PRO A 370 -9.39 16.21 -9.19
CA PRO A 370 -9.36 16.26 -10.65
C PRO A 370 -8.86 17.62 -11.17
N PRO A 371 -7.94 17.64 -12.15
CA PRO A 371 -7.51 18.87 -12.81
C PRO A 371 -8.65 19.56 -13.57
N VAL A 372 -8.50 20.86 -13.83
CA VAL A 372 -9.47 21.67 -14.58
C VAL A 372 -8.83 22.17 -15.87
N ILE A 373 -9.34 21.72 -17.02
CA ILE A 373 -8.83 22.15 -18.33
C ILE A 373 -9.17 23.63 -18.57
N ARG A 374 -8.16 24.44 -18.89
CA ARG A 374 -8.29 25.86 -19.20
C ARG A 374 -8.61 26.03 -20.69
N GLN A 375 -9.89 25.92 -21.03
CA GLN A 375 -10.36 25.92 -22.42
C GLN A 375 -9.86 27.12 -23.25
N ARG A 376 -9.79 28.32 -22.64
CA ARG A 376 -9.29 29.55 -23.31
C ARG A 376 -7.78 29.57 -23.55
N GLU A 377 -7.03 28.76 -22.84
CA GLU A 377 -5.58 28.64 -22.99
C GLU A 377 -5.20 27.42 -23.84
N CYS A 378 -6.20 26.65 -24.30
CA CYS A 378 -6.03 25.54 -25.22
C CYS A 378 -6.09 26.07 -26.66
N SER A 379 -5.23 25.52 -27.50
CA SER A 379 -5.23 25.79 -28.95
C SER A 379 -5.19 24.48 -29.72
N SER A 380 -5.72 24.48 -30.94
CA SER A 380 -5.68 23.31 -31.81
C SER A 380 -5.28 23.69 -33.22
N CYS A 381 -4.81 22.71 -33.96
CA CYS A 381 -4.53 22.79 -35.38
C CYS A 381 -4.86 21.44 -36.02
N PRO A 382 -4.79 21.33 -37.36
CA PRO A 382 -5.12 20.08 -38.03
C PRO A 382 -4.27 18.87 -37.58
N GLU A 383 -3.05 19.09 -37.09
CA GLU A 383 -2.11 18.01 -36.77
C GLU A 383 -1.86 17.84 -35.27
N ALA A 384 -2.34 18.75 -34.42
CA ALA A 384 -2.10 18.69 -32.98
C ALA A 384 -3.03 19.60 -32.19
N ALA A 385 -3.07 19.39 -30.87
CA ALA A 385 -3.66 20.33 -29.94
C ALA A 385 -2.77 20.54 -28.71
N LEU A 386 -2.65 21.79 -28.28
CA LEU A 386 -1.99 22.15 -27.03
C LEU A 386 -3.06 22.32 -25.96
N ILE A 387 -3.05 21.39 -25.00
CA ILE A 387 -4.01 21.36 -23.90
C ILE A 387 -3.33 21.88 -22.65
N ARG A 388 -3.98 22.83 -21.98
CA ARG A 388 -3.53 23.40 -20.71
C ARG A 388 -4.59 23.23 -19.65
N TRP A 389 -4.15 23.02 -18.42
CA TRP A 389 -5.04 22.83 -17.28
C TRP A 389 -4.47 23.46 -16.03
N GLU A 390 -5.28 23.50 -14.98
CA GLU A 390 -4.83 23.79 -13.64
C GLU A 390 -4.94 22.56 -12.77
N SER A 391 -3.97 22.40 -11.87
CA SER A 391 -3.99 21.25 -10.96
C SER A 391 -5.15 21.29 -9.97
N GLY A 392 -5.55 22.47 -9.49
CA GLY A 392 -6.52 22.61 -8.39
C GLY A 392 -6.07 22.04 -7.03
N ASN A 393 -4.87 21.47 -6.93
CA ASN A 393 -4.33 20.86 -5.72
C ASN A 393 -3.39 21.82 -5.01
N THR A 394 -3.47 21.91 -3.68
CA THR A 394 -2.58 22.76 -2.87
C THR A 394 -1.18 22.17 -2.76
N ASN A 395 -1.09 20.85 -2.63
CA ASN A 395 0.17 20.11 -2.64
C ASN A 395 0.52 19.72 -4.09
N PRO A 396 1.82 19.62 -4.43
CA PRO A 396 2.24 19.13 -5.73
C PRO A 396 1.76 17.67 -5.93
N VAL A 397 1.47 17.32 -7.17
CA VAL A 397 1.17 15.95 -7.60
C VAL A 397 2.38 15.38 -8.32
N ASP A 398 2.47 14.05 -8.43
CA ASP A 398 3.64 13.40 -9.02
C ASP A 398 3.66 13.55 -10.55
N SER A 399 2.49 13.45 -11.19
CA SER A 399 2.32 13.66 -12.63
C SER A 399 0.85 13.78 -13.04
N TYR A 400 0.61 13.99 -14.34
CA TYR A 400 -0.71 13.95 -14.95
C TYR A 400 -0.80 12.85 -16.02
N THR A 401 -2.00 12.32 -16.22
CA THR A 401 -2.35 11.44 -17.33
C THR A 401 -3.38 12.14 -18.19
N VAL A 402 -3.10 12.29 -19.49
CA VAL A 402 -4.03 12.84 -20.47
C VAL A 402 -4.64 11.69 -21.25
N GLU A 403 -5.95 11.52 -21.15
CA GLU A 403 -6.71 10.50 -21.88
C GLU A 403 -7.46 11.17 -23.03
N LEU A 404 -7.35 10.61 -24.24
CA LEU A 404 -8.04 11.12 -25.42
C LEU A 404 -8.82 9.99 -26.08
N SER A 405 -10.04 10.29 -26.53
CA SER A 405 -10.85 9.37 -27.32
C SER A 405 -11.38 10.08 -28.55
N GLU A 406 -11.29 9.41 -29.69
CA GLU A 406 -11.87 9.91 -30.93
C GLU A 406 -13.40 9.72 -30.91
N THR A 407 -14.14 10.76 -31.26
CA THR A 407 -15.59 10.67 -31.44
C THR A 407 -15.89 10.23 -32.87
N GLY A 408 -16.25 8.96 -33.07
CA GLY A 408 -16.68 8.44 -34.36
C GLY A 408 -18.05 9.00 -34.77
N THR A 409 -18.34 8.99 -36.08
CA THR A 409 -19.62 9.44 -36.66
C THR A 409 -20.83 8.62 -36.18
N ASP A 410 -20.61 7.42 -35.65
CA ASP A 410 -21.66 6.46 -35.27
C ASP A 410 -21.87 6.35 -33.74
N GLY A 411 -21.35 7.28 -32.94
CA GLY A 411 -21.59 7.32 -31.49
C GLY A 411 -20.90 6.22 -30.68
N GLN A 412 -20.15 5.31 -31.32
CA GLN A 412 -19.17 4.45 -30.65
C GLN A 412 -17.95 5.29 -30.29
N SER A 413 -17.65 5.39 -28.99
CA SER A 413 -16.44 6.06 -28.49
C SER A 413 -15.23 5.23 -28.93
N GLY A 414 -14.32 5.84 -29.69
CA GLY A 414 -13.11 5.16 -30.19
C GLY A 414 -12.18 4.69 -29.06
N VAL A 415 -11.14 3.94 -29.43
CA VAL A 415 -10.08 3.51 -28.51
C VAL A 415 -9.56 4.72 -27.73
N THR A 416 -9.55 4.62 -26.40
CA THR A 416 -8.99 5.67 -25.54
C THR A 416 -7.48 5.52 -25.50
N GLU A 417 -6.76 6.50 -26.02
CA GLU A 417 -5.31 6.60 -25.89
C GLU A 417 -4.97 7.37 -24.60
N SER A 418 -3.80 7.11 -24.03
CA SER A 418 -3.37 7.74 -22.77
C SER A 418 -1.90 8.14 -22.83
N ILE A 419 -1.63 9.41 -22.53
CA ILE A 419 -0.30 9.96 -22.34
C ILE A 419 -0.07 10.06 -20.85
N VAL A 420 0.81 9.22 -20.31
CA VAL A 420 1.10 9.12 -18.88
C VAL A 420 2.35 9.91 -18.51
N ALA A 421 2.51 10.19 -17.21
CA ALA A 421 3.70 10.82 -16.64
C ALA A 421 4.00 12.22 -17.19
N VAL A 422 2.97 13.01 -17.51
CA VAL A 422 3.14 14.42 -17.90
C VAL A 422 3.51 15.23 -16.65
N PRO A 423 4.67 15.89 -16.60
CA PRO A 423 5.16 16.55 -15.38
C PRO A 423 4.60 17.97 -15.20
N THR A 424 4.03 18.55 -16.25
CA THR A 424 3.59 19.96 -16.32
C THR A 424 2.08 20.04 -16.55
N CYS A 425 1.49 21.19 -16.26
CA CYS A 425 0.07 21.45 -16.51
C CYS A 425 -0.26 21.80 -17.97
N GLU A 426 0.57 21.35 -18.90
CA GLU A 426 0.38 21.53 -20.34
C GLU A 426 0.91 20.31 -21.11
N SER A 427 0.27 19.99 -22.22
CA SER A 427 0.69 18.91 -23.12
C SER A 427 0.33 19.23 -24.57
N LEU A 428 1.31 19.09 -25.46
CA LEU A 428 1.11 19.13 -26.91
C LEU A 428 0.85 17.71 -27.42
N ILE A 429 -0.36 17.49 -27.94
CA ILE A 429 -0.87 16.19 -28.36
C ILE A 429 -0.91 16.17 -29.89
N GLN A 430 -0.25 15.19 -30.51
CA GLN A 430 -0.33 14.97 -31.95
C GLN A 430 -1.66 14.28 -32.29
N LEU A 431 -2.39 14.82 -33.25
CA LEU A 431 -3.75 14.37 -33.59
C LEU A 431 -3.88 14.21 -35.11
N GLN A 432 -4.85 13.42 -35.55
CA GLN A 432 -5.14 13.27 -36.97
C GLN A 432 -6.06 14.40 -37.45
N SER A 433 -5.80 14.91 -38.65
CA SER A 433 -6.56 15.99 -39.27
C SER A 433 -7.99 15.60 -39.61
N GLY A 434 -8.91 16.56 -39.48
CA GLY A 434 -10.33 16.40 -39.84
C GLY A 434 -11.11 15.49 -38.90
N ARG A 435 -10.65 15.34 -37.65
CA ARG A 435 -11.27 14.51 -36.62
C ARG A 435 -11.69 15.33 -35.41
N GLN A 436 -12.48 14.71 -34.54
CA GLN A 436 -12.91 15.30 -33.27
C GLN A 436 -12.53 14.37 -32.13
N TYR A 437 -11.98 14.95 -31.07
CA TYR A 437 -11.44 14.25 -29.91
C TYR A 437 -12.07 14.77 -28.62
N LEU A 438 -12.38 13.87 -27.69
CA LEU A 438 -12.68 14.17 -26.30
C LEU A 438 -11.43 13.94 -25.47
N ILE A 439 -11.05 14.94 -24.69
CA ILE A 439 -9.83 14.93 -23.88
C ILE A 439 -10.20 15.08 -22.41
N TYR A 440 -9.56 14.25 -21.58
CA TYR A 440 -9.66 14.26 -20.14
C TYR A 440 -8.26 14.31 -19.53
N VAL A 441 -8.13 14.93 -18.36
CA VAL A 441 -6.88 14.94 -17.60
C VAL A 441 -7.14 14.38 -16.20
N ARG A 442 -6.19 13.58 -15.72
CA ARG A 442 -6.13 13.06 -14.36
C ARG A 442 -4.84 13.52 -13.70
N ALA A 443 -4.90 13.86 -12.41
CA ALA A 443 -3.71 14.03 -11.58
C ALA A 443 -3.36 12.70 -10.92
N VAL A 444 -2.07 12.42 -10.76
CA VAL A 444 -1.57 11.15 -10.22
C VAL A 444 -0.63 11.45 -9.06
N ASN A 445 -0.82 10.74 -7.94
CA ASN A 445 0.16 10.64 -6.87
C ASN A 445 0.31 9.17 -6.42
N ILE A 446 1.14 8.91 -5.41
CA ILE A 446 1.31 7.56 -4.82
C ILE A 446 0.00 6.90 -4.37
N GLY A 447 -1.00 7.69 -3.96
CA GLY A 447 -2.31 7.18 -3.56
C GLY A 447 -3.16 6.69 -4.72
N GLY A 448 -2.91 7.19 -5.93
CA GLY A 448 -3.54 6.78 -7.17
C GLY A 448 -3.94 7.95 -8.09
N PRO A 449 -4.57 7.65 -9.24
CA PRO A 449 -5.08 8.67 -10.14
C PRO A 449 -6.38 9.29 -9.61
N SER A 450 -6.56 10.58 -9.85
CA SER A 450 -7.82 11.30 -9.60
C SER A 450 -8.94 10.81 -10.53
N ASP A 451 -10.17 11.24 -10.24
CA ASP A 451 -11.24 11.19 -11.24
C ASP A 451 -10.86 12.01 -12.49
N ARG A 452 -11.54 11.75 -13.61
CA ARG A 452 -11.35 12.51 -14.86
C ARG A 452 -11.78 13.96 -14.66
N SER A 453 -11.07 14.89 -15.31
CA SER A 453 -11.54 16.26 -15.51
C SER A 453 -12.88 16.29 -16.27
N GLU A 454 -13.49 17.47 -16.37
CA GLU A 454 -14.53 17.70 -17.37
C GLU A 454 -13.98 17.45 -18.78
N ALA A 455 -14.84 16.91 -19.66
CA ALA A 455 -14.46 16.57 -21.02
C ALA A 455 -14.22 17.85 -21.83
N PHE A 456 -13.07 17.95 -22.49
CA PHE A 456 -12.79 19.01 -23.45
C PHE A 456 -12.84 18.47 -24.88
N THR A 457 -13.57 19.15 -25.75
CA THR A 457 -13.72 18.75 -27.15
C THR A 457 -12.75 19.52 -28.02
N VAL A 458 -11.96 18.80 -28.81
CA VAL A 458 -11.02 19.37 -29.79
C VAL A 458 -11.44 18.94 -31.18
N SER A 459 -11.58 19.90 -32.09
CA SER A 459 -11.68 19.66 -33.53
C SER A 459 -10.34 19.95 -34.21
N THR A 460 -9.92 19.05 -35.10
CA THR A 460 -8.72 19.20 -35.94
C THR A 460 -9.08 19.57 -37.39
N THR A 461 -10.19 20.28 -37.59
CA THR A 461 -10.60 20.80 -38.91
C THR A 461 -9.81 22.03 -39.35
N GLY A 462 -9.30 22.81 -38.40
CA GLY A 462 -8.61 24.08 -38.65
C GLY A 462 -7.77 24.51 -37.46
N THR A 463 -7.14 25.68 -37.55
CA THR A 463 -6.34 26.24 -36.44
C THR A 463 -7.24 27.06 -35.52
N ILE A 464 -7.30 26.73 -34.24
CA ILE A 464 -8.06 27.45 -33.20
C ILE A 464 -7.07 28.10 -32.24
N PHE A 465 -7.23 29.40 -31.99
CA PHE A 465 -6.44 30.19 -31.04
C PHE A 465 -7.31 31.33 -30.48
N HIS A 466 -7.06 31.76 -29.26
CA HIS A 466 -7.74 32.90 -28.65
C HIS A 466 -6.85 34.14 -28.66
N LEU A 467 -7.47 35.31 -28.56
CA LEU A 467 -6.76 36.58 -28.38
C LEU A 467 -6.24 36.67 -26.94
N LEU A 468 -4.94 36.94 -26.80
CA LEU A 468 -4.21 37.00 -25.53
C LEU A 468 -4.43 38.35 -24.86
N GLN A 469 -5.33 38.37 -23.87
CA GLN A 469 -5.73 39.59 -23.17
C GLN A 469 -4.56 40.30 -22.44
N ASP A 470 -3.57 39.55 -21.96
CA ASP A 470 -2.37 40.07 -21.31
C ASP A 470 -1.43 40.83 -22.27
N THR A 471 -1.54 40.57 -23.58
CA THR A 471 -0.77 41.28 -24.62
C THR A 471 -1.50 42.51 -25.16
N ALA A 472 -2.80 42.63 -24.89
CA ALA A 472 -3.65 43.64 -25.50
C ALA A 472 -3.30 45.05 -25.04
N HIS A 473 -3.34 46.01 -25.97
CA HIS A 473 -3.29 47.43 -25.62
C HIS A 473 -4.48 47.79 -24.69
N PRO A 474 -4.30 48.63 -23.65
CA PRO A 474 -5.36 48.94 -22.68
C PRO A 474 -6.67 49.51 -23.27
N CYS A 475 -6.60 50.11 -24.46
CA CYS A 475 -7.77 50.61 -25.20
C CYS A 475 -8.56 49.55 -25.96
N LEU A 476 -8.10 48.29 -25.99
CA LEU A 476 -8.83 47.18 -26.59
C LEU A 476 -9.67 46.48 -25.53
N SER A 477 -10.91 46.19 -25.89
CA SER A 477 -11.70 45.16 -25.22
C SER A 477 -11.79 43.93 -26.10
N ILE A 478 -11.70 42.75 -25.48
CA ILE A 478 -11.83 41.46 -26.16
C ILE A 478 -13.19 40.89 -25.79
N SER A 479 -13.87 40.28 -26.76
CA SER A 479 -15.15 39.59 -26.54
C SER A 479 -15.03 38.44 -25.55
N GLU A 480 -16.17 38.02 -25.00
CA GLU A 480 -16.20 36.89 -24.08
C GLU A 480 -15.69 35.59 -24.73
N ASP A 481 -15.96 35.35 -26.02
CA ASP A 481 -15.44 34.17 -26.72
C ASP A 481 -13.94 34.23 -27.06
N GLY A 482 -13.28 35.39 -26.90
CA GLY A 482 -11.86 35.57 -27.18
C GLY A 482 -11.50 35.67 -28.66
N PHE A 483 -12.48 35.84 -29.56
CA PHE A 483 -12.24 35.90 -31.02
C PHE A 483 -12.46 37.28 -31.64
N SER A 484 -13.06 38.22 -30.90
CA SER A 484 -13.31 39.58 -31.39
C SER A 484 -12.60 40.61 -30.52
N MET A 485 -12.16 41.70 -31.13
CA MET A 485 -11.59 42.85 -30.44
C MET A 485 -12.29 44.13 -30.86
N PHE A 486 -12.43 45.05 -29.90
CA PHE A 486 -13.10 46.33 -30.08
C PHE A 486 -12.20 47.44 -29.59
N TYR A 487 -12.08 48.49 -30.39
CA TYR A 487 -11.45 49.74 -30.01
C TYR A 487 -12.53 50.83 -29.96
N GLY A 488 -12.86 51.28 -28.75
CA GLY A 488 -13.86 52.32 -28.52
C GLY A 488 -13.33 53.74 -28.72
N ASP A 489 -14.25 54.67 -29.01
CA ASP A 489 -13.96 56.12 -29.17
C ASP A 489 -13.87 56.86 -27.83
N GLU A 490 -14.03 56.17 -26.70
CA GLU A 490 -13.97 56.77 -25.36
C GLU A 490 -12.52 56.87 -24.86
N GLU A 491 -12.10 58.08 -24.48
CA GLU A 491 -10.81 58.29 -23.81
C GLU A 491 -10.82 57.60 -22.44
N LEU A 492 -10.13 56.46 -22.35
CA LEU A 492 -9.94 55.79 -21.07
C LEU A 492 -9.15 56.70 -20.11
N PRO A 493 -9.54 56.79 -18.82
CA PRO A 493 -8.80 57.58 -17.85
C PRO A 493 -7.37 57.04 -17.69
N LEU A 494 -6.39 57.92 -17.46
CA LEU A 494 -4.97 57.55 -17.30
C LEU A 494 -4.72 56.44 -16.26
N SER A 495 -5.59 56.32 -15.26
CA SER A 495 -5.53 55.26 -14.24
C SER A 495 -5.89 53.86 -14.76
N ALA A 496 -6.60 53.76 -15.89
CA ALA A 496 -6.93 52.51 -16.57
C ALA A 496 -5.88 52.11 -17.63
N MET A 497 -4.91 52.99 -17.91
CA MET A 497 -3.78 52.72 -18.81
C MET A 497 -2.58 52.18 -18.03
N THR A 498 -2.74 51.00 -17.44
CA THR A 498 -1.62 50.25 -16.87
C THR A 498 -0.89 49.54 -18.00
N PHE A 499 0.32 49.99 -18.31
CA PHE A 499 1.18 49.32 -19.28
C PHE A 499 2.11 48.36 -18.54
N ASP A 500 1.89 47.08 -18.71
CA ASP A 500 2.87 46.05 -18.35
C ASP A 500 3.88 45.90 -19.49
N ASP A 501 5.09 45.39 -19.21
CA ASP A 501 6.16 45.24 -20.20
C ASP A 501 5.74 44.38 -21.43
N ASN A 502 4.71 43.53 -21.27
CA ASN A 502 4.18 42.68 -22.34
C ASN A 502 3.06 43.34 -23.18
N THR A 503 2.53 44.50 -22.77
CA THR A 503 1.42 45.19 -23.44
C THR A 503 1.91 46.10 -24.56
N PHE A 504 1.18 46.16 -25.67
CA PHE A 504 1.48 47.17 -26.70
C PHE A 504 1.22 48.58 -26.19
N ALA A 505 2.16 49.50 -26.41
CA ALA A 505 2.08 50.88 -25.95
C ALA A 505 1.90 51.90 -27.10
N ARG A 506 2.36 51.55 -28.31
CA ARG A 506 2.30 52.44 -29.49
C ARG A 506 1.27 52.02 -30.52
N CYS A 507 1.08 50.71 -30.65
CA CYS A 507 0.11 50.11 -31.56
C CYS A 507 -1.09 49.67 -30.71
N VAL A 508 -2.32 50.00 -31.08
CA VAL A 508 -3.51 49.47 -30.40
C VAL A 508 -3.72 48.04 -30.92
N ALA A 509 -2.94 47.11 -30.36
CA ALA A 509 -2.73 45.77 -30.88
C ALA A 509 -2.87 44.68 -29.81
N VAL A 510 -3.02 43.45 -30.28
CA VAL A 510 -3.11 42.22 -29.48
C VAL A 510 -2.50 41.04 -30.24
N LEU A 511 -1.93 40.08 -29.52
CA LEU A 511 -1.48 38.80 -30.08
C LEU A 511 -2.55 37.71 -29.86
N GLY A 512 -2.60 36.72 -30.75
CA GLY A 512 -3.29 35.46 -30.51
C GLY A 512 -2.39 34.43 -29.83
N ASP A 513 -2.94 33.28 -29.45
CA ASP A 513 -2.14 32.17 -28.94
C ASP A 513 -1.00 31.82 -29.91
N LEU A 514 0.12 31.36 -29.32
CA LEU A 514 1.24 30.83 -30.09
C LEU A 514 0.75 29.66 -30.96
N ILE A 515 1.07 29.67 -32.25
CA ILE A 515 0.85 28.51 -33.11
C ILE A 515 1.96 27.49 -32.84
N PRO A 516 1.70 26.37 -32.15
CA PRO A 516 2.76 25.57 -31.53
C PRO A 516 3.32 24.49 -32.46
N VAL A 517 2.76 24.32 -33.66
CA VAL A 517 3.16 23.29 -34.63
C VAL A 517 3.67 23.93 -35.90
N ARG A 518 4.75 23.38 -36.46
CA ARG A 518 5.27 23.77 -37.77
C ARG A 518 4.49 23.07 -38.88
N GLY A 519 3.26 23.51 -39.11
CA GLY A 519 2.40 22.95 -40.14
C GLY A 519 1.81 24.02 -41.05
N ARG A 520 0.62 23.71 -41.56
CA ARG A 520 -0.24 24.61 -42.34
C ARG A 520 -1.37 25.11 -41.46
N HIS A 521 -1.53 26.42 -41.44
CA HIS A 521 -2.53 27.10 -40.63
C HIS A 521 -3.31 28.08 -41.50
N TYR A 522 -4.59 28.22 -41.18
CA TYR A 522 -5.49 29.13 -41.87
C TYR A 522 -6.50 29.70 -40.89
N TRP A 523 -6.80 30.98 -41.04
CA TRP A 523 -7.86 31.68 -40.35
C TRP A 523 -8.33 32.86 -41.21
N GLU A 524 -9.54 33.32 -40.96
CA GLU A 524 -10.13 34.47 -41.64
C GLU A 524 -10.36 35.61 -40.66
N VAL A 525 -10.31 36.83 -41.17
CA VAL A 525 -10.55 38.04 -40.40
C VAL A 525 -11.63 38.85 -41.08
N GLU A 526 -12.70 39.12 -40.35
CA GLU A 526 -13.82 39.96 -40.78
C GLU A 526 -13.73 41.34 -40.12
N LEU A 527 -14.00 42.36 -40.92
CA LEU A 527 -13.71 43.77 -40.61
C LEU A 527 -14.88 44.65 -41.07
N ASP A 528 -15.12 45.75 -40.37
CA ASP A 528 -16.06 46.77 -40.85
C ASP A 528 -15.45 47.60 -42.01
N GLU A 529 -16.28 48.14 -42.90
CA GLU A 529 -15.84 48.80 -44.15
C GLU A 529 -14.85 49.96 -43.92
N ASP A 530 -15.03 50.72 -42.84
CA ASP A 530 -14.27 51.94 -42.51
C ASP A 530 -13.14 51.69 -41.49
N THR A 531 -12.89 50.44 -41.12
CA THR A 531 -11.85 50.09 -40.14
C THR A 531 -10.45 50.16 -40.74
N GLU A 532 -9.56 50.90 -40.07
CA GLU A 532 -8.12 50.90 -40.35
C GLU A 532 -7.45 49.88 -39.44
N TYR A 533 -6.75 48.91 -40.04
CA TYR A 533 -6.26 47.75 -39.30
C TYR A 533 -4.87 47.30 -39.75
N ARG A 534 -4.26 46.46 -38.92
CA ARG A 534 -3.08 45.66 -39.25
C ARG A 534 -3.35 44.21 -38.84
N ILE A 535 -3.16 43.29 -39.76
CA ILE A 535 -3.39 41.86 -39.51
C ILE A 535 -2.23 41.04 -40.06
N GLY A 536 -1.80 40.02 -39.34
CA GLY A 536 -0.65 39.23 -39.76
C GLY A 536 -0.15 38.28 -38.70
N VAL A 537 1.17 38.06 -38.69
CA VAL A 537 1.85 37.25 -37.68
C VAL A 537 3.08 37.96 -37.12
N ALA A 538 3.43 37.65 -35.89
CA ALA A 538 4.55 38.23 -35.17
C ALA A 538 5.26 37.18 -34.32
N TYR A 539 6.55 37.36 -34.07
CA TYR A 539 7.25 36.63 -33.01
C TYR A 539 6.87 37.17 -31.64
N GLU A 540 6.98 36.32 -30.63
CA GLU A 540 6.77 36.65 -29.20
C GLU A 540 7.57 37.90 -28.79
N ASP A 541 8.82 38.01 -29.25
CA ASP A 541 9.74 39.10 -28.92
C ASP A 541 9.50 40.42 -29.71
N THR A 542 8.36 40.52 -30.41
CA THR A 542 8.03 41.72 -31.18
C THR A 542 7.94 42.97 -30.31
N GLN A 543 8.60 44.04 -30.75
CA GLN A 543 8.66 45.30 -30.00
C GLN A 543 7.28 45.88 -29.71
N ARG A 544 6.89 45.92 -28.44
CA ARG A 544 5.60 46.44 -27.97
C ARG A 544 5.45 47.96 -28.09
N ASN A 545 6.57 48.68 -28.26
CA ASN A 545 6.62 50.14 -28.46
C ASN A 545 6.74 50.58 -29.93
N SER A 546 6.60 49.64 -30.87
CA SER A 546 6.59 49.88 -32.32
C SER A 546 5.23 49.51 -32.93
N TYR A 547 5.00 49.89 -34.19
CA TYR A 547 3.86 49.39 -34.97
C TYR A 547 4.16 48.00 -35.54
N LEU A 548 3.13 47.15 -35.64
CA LEU A 548 3.20 45.89 -36.37
C LEU A 548 3.64 46.14 -37.83
N GLY A 549 4.58 45.32 -38.31
CA GLY A 549 5.23 45.42 -39.61
C GLY A 549 6.40 46.42 -39.68
N GLY A 550 6.63 47.20 -38.61
CA GLY A 550 7.73 48.17 -38.55
C GLY A 550 9.10 47.56 -38.25
N THR A 551 9.12 46.35 -37.67
CA THR A 551 10.35 45.61 -37.31
C THR A 551 10.50 44.36 -38.17
N ASN A 552 11.63 43.67 -38.03
CA ASN A 552 11.89 42.38 -38.67
C ASN A 552 11.27 41.19 -37.92
N THR A 553 10.47 41.43 -36.88
CA THR A 553 9.83 40.39 -36.06
C THR A 553 8.33 40.24 -36.34
N SER A 554 7.78 41.04 -37.25
CA SER A 554 6.36 41.01 -37.62
C SER A 554 6.16 41.15 -39.13
N TRP A 555 5.13 40.49 -39.63
CA TRP A 555 4.69 40.48 -41.03
C TRP A 555 3.20 40.74 -41.06
N CYS A 556 2.76 41.87 -41.62
CA CYS A 556 1.34 42.20 -41.61
C CYS A 556 0.88 42.91 -42.88
N MET A 557 -0.40 42.75 -43.18
CA MET A 557 -1.15 43.59 -44.08
C MET A 557 -1.72 44.76 -43.29
N ARG A 558 -1.53 45.98 -43.79
CA ARG A 558 -2.10 47.21 -43.23
C ARG A 558 -3.10 47.80 -44.20
N HIS A 559 -4.24 48.23 -43.68
CA HIS A 559 -5.26 49.00 -44.39
C HIS A 559 -5.43 50.38 -43.76
N VAL A 560 -5.49 51.42 -44.60
CA VAL A 560 -5.74 52.82 -44.20
C VAL A 560 -6.71 53.46 -45.19
N LEU A 561 -7.68 54.22 -44.68
CA LEU A 561 -8.56 55.01 -45.53
C LEU A 561 -7.88 56.35 -45.85
N THR A 562 -7.72 56.62 -47.15
CA THR A 562 -7.33 57.97 -47.61
C THR A 562 -8.56 58.67 -48.18
N PRO A 563 -8.59 60.01 -48.26
CA PRO A 563 -9.73 60.75 -48.82
C PRO A 563 -10.11 60.38 -50.27
N SER A 564 -9.28 59.59 -50.96
CA SER A 564 -9.47 59.23 -52.36
C SER A 564 -9.56 57.72 -52.63
N ARG A 565 -9.18 56.85 -51.68
CA ARG A 565 -9.16 55.39 -51.84
C ARG A 565 -8.78 54.65 -50.56
N HIS A 566 -9.10 53.36 -50.52
CA HIS A 566 -8.47 52.37 -49.66
C HIS A 566 -6.99 52.19 -50.05
N LYS A 567 -6.09 52.25 -49.07
CA LYS A 567 -4.65 52.00 -49.27
C LYS A 567 -4.27 50.74 -48.50
N TYR A 568 -3.58 49.82 -49.18
CA TYR A 568 -3.05 48.60 -48.57
C TYR A 568 -1.53 48.56 -48.67
N GLU A 569 -0.90 48.12 -47.60
CA GLU A 569 0.55 47.94 -47.48
C GLU A 569 0.82 46.55 -46.90
N PHE A 570 1.84 45.85 -47.39
CA PHE A 570 2.28 44.57 -46.84
C PHE A 570 3.63 44.78 -46.19
N LEU A 571 3.61 44.99 -44.86
CA LEU A 571 4.71 45.52 -44.08
C LEU A 571 5.54 44.41 -43.43
N HIS A 572 6.85 44.49 -43.65
CA HIS A 572 7.88 43.79 -42.90
C HIS A 572 9.15 44.63 -42.87
N SER A 573 9.77 44.83 -41.69
CA SER A 573 10.92 45.74 -41.53
C SER A 573 10.67 47.16 -42.06
N GLY A 574 9.41 47.63 -42.00
CA GLY A 574 8.98 48.93 -42.53
C GLY A 574 8.95 49.02 -44.05
N TRP A 575 9.21 47.92 -44.77
CA TRP A 575 9.15 47.86 -46.23
C TRP A 575 7.80 47.30 -46.69
N SER A 576 7.27 47.84 -47.79
CA SER A 576 6.08 47.32 -48.49
C SER A 576 6.29 47.29 -50.00
N PRO A 577 5.84 46.23 -50.69
CA PRO A 577 5.77 46.22 -52.14
C PRO A 577 4.71 47.22 -52.65
N ASP A 578 4.86 47.68 -53.90
CA ASP A 578 3.85 48.49 -54.59
C ASP A 578 2.73 47.58 -55.13
N ILE A 579 1.74 47.32 -54.28
CA ILE A 579 0.56 46.51 -54.61
C ILE A 579 -0.68 47.40 -54.56
N ARG A 580 -1.59 47.20 -55.52
CA ARG A 580 -2.87 47.90 -55.58
C ARG A 580 -4.00 46.90 -55.54
N ILE A 581 -4.80 46.98 -54.48
CA ILE A 581 -6.06 46.26 -54.37
C ILE A 581 -7.16 47.20 -54.84
N THR A 582 -7.96 46.76 -55.82
CA THR A 582 -9.01 47.57 -56.46
C THR A 582 -10.39 47.38 -55.85
N VAL A 583 -10.61 46.25 -55.17
CA VAL A 583 -11.86 45.91 -54.49
C VAL A 583 -11.53 45.68 -53.02
N ASN A 584 -12.18 46.43 -52.11
CA ASN A 584 -11.96 46.29 -50.67
C ASN A 584 -12.38 44.89 -50.20
N PRO A 585 -11.49 44.08 -49.59
CA PRO A 585 -11.88 42.82 -48.98
C PRO A 585 -12.61 43.07 -47.66
N VAL A 586 -13.87 42.62 -47.57
CA VAL A 586 -14.62 42.60 -46.29
C VAL A 586 -14.08 41.50 -45.37
N ARG A 587 -13.60 40.40 -45.96
CA ARG A 587 -12.99 39.28 -45.26
C ARG A 587 -11.64 38.90 -45.86
N ILE A 588 -10.63 38.78 -45.01
CA ILE A 588 -9.26 38.45 -45.38
C ILE A 588 -8.86 37.10 -44.82
N GLY A 589 -8.45 36.18 -45.69
CA GLY A 589 -7.89 34.88 -45.32
C GLY A 589 -6.38 34.99 -45.15
N LEU A 590 -5.85 34.43 -44.06
CA LEU A 590 -4.41 34.32 -43.81
C LEU A 590 -4.03 32.85 -43.85
N SER A 591 -3.05 32.50 -44.69
CA SER A 591 -2.48 31.16 -44.73
C SER A 591 -1.01 31.20 -44.34
N LEU A 592 -0.68 30.51 -43.24
CA LEU A 592 0.68 30.33 -42.78
C LEU A 592 1.13 28.90 -43.11
N ASN A 593 2.23 28.79 -43.83
CA ASN A 593 2.88 27.52 -44.12
C ASN A 593 4.33 27.58 -43.63
N TYR A 594 4.58 26.97 -42.47
CA TYR A 594 5.92 26.94 -41.89
C TYR A 594 6.92 26.17 -42.77
N GLU A 595 6.49 25.05 -43.36
CA GLU A 595 7.36 24.17 -44.16
C GLU A 595 7.89 24.87 -45.41
N ARG A 596 7.03 25.63 -46.09
CA ARG A 596 7.40 26.41 -47.28
C ARG A 596 7.96 27.79 -46.92
N GLY A 597 7.88 28.21 -45.65
CA GLY A 597 8.29 29.54 -45.21
C GLY A 597 7.47 30.65 -45.88
N ILE A 598 6.14 30.48 -45.90
CA ILE A 598 5.22 31.34 -46.64
C ILE A 598 4.10 31.84 -45.71
N LEU A 599 3.82 33.14 -45.79
CA LEU A 599 2.59 33.74 -45.27
C LEU A 599 1.85 34.44 -46.40
N SER A 600 0.65 33.97 -46.72
CA SER A 600 -0.16 34.47 -47.83
C SER A 600 -1.47 35.10 -47.34
N PHE A 601 -1.88 36.16 -48.03
CA PHE A 601 -3.12 36.91 -47.76
C PHE A 601 -4.07 36.77 -48.94
N PHE A 602 -5.36 36.59 -48.65
CA PHE A 602 -6.41 36.35 -49.65
C PHE A 602 -7.61 37.24 -49.39
N ASN A 603 -8.23 37.74 -50.46
CA ASN A 603 -9.60 38.24 -50.41
C ASN A 603 -10.52 37.02 -50.52
N VAL A 604 -11.24 36.71 -49.44
CA VAL A 604 -12.07 35.49 -49.32
C VAL A 604 -13.25 35.55 -50.27
N GLU A 605 -13.87 36.72 -50.45
CA GLU A 605 -15.07 36.89 -51.28
C GLU A 605 -14.77 36.74 -52.78
N LEU A 606 -13.58 37.18 -53.20
CA LEU A 606 -13.14 37.08 -54.59
C LEU A 606 -12.27 35.86 -54.87
N GLU A 607 -12.03 35.02 -53.85
CA GLU A 607 -11.08 33.89 -53.91
C GLU A 607 -9.72 34.30 -54.49
N GLN A 608 -9.29 35.52 -54.16
CA GLN A 608 -8.19 36.21 -54.84
C GLN A 608 -6.98 36.28 -53.92
N HIS A 609 -5.84 35.76 -54.39
CA HIS A 609 -4.54 36.00 -53.76
C HIS A 609 -4.17 37.50 -53.80
N LEU A 610 -3.77 38.05 -52.65
CA LEU A 610 -3.39 39.46 -52.50
C LEU A 610 -1.88 39.63 -52.45
N HIS A 611 -1.21 38.90 -51.56
CA HIS A 611 0.24 38.97 -51.39
C HIS A 611 0.78 37.75 -50.64
N THR A 612 2.08 37.48 -50.83
CA THR A 612 2.82 36.46 -50.10
C THR A 612 4.14 37.00 -49.59
N PHE A 613 4.39 36.87 -48.29
CA PHE A 613 5.73 36.97 -47.73
C PHE A 613 6.45 35.63 -47.85
N TYR A 614 7.69 35.68 -48.31
CA TYR A 614 8.61 34.55 -48.30
C TYR A 614 9.61 34.75 -47.17
N CYS A 615 9.49 33.96 -46.11
CA CYS A 615 10.33 34.06 -44.94
C CYS A 615 10.52 32.70 -44.28
N SER A 616 11.78 32.32 -44.02
CA SER A 616 12.08 31.19 -43.15
C SER A 616 11.84 31.60 -41.69
N PHE A 617 10.68 31.25 -41.14
CA PHE A 617 10.35 31.58 -39.76
C PHE A 617 11.31 30.85 -38.79
N LEU A 618 12.11 31.62 -38.04
CA LEU A 618 13.08 31.09 -37.08
C LEU A 618 12.40 30.57 -35.81
N HIS A 619 11.34 31.26 -35.38
CA HIS A 619 10.54 30.94 -34.20
C HIS A 619 9.08 30.67 -34.59
N TYR A 620 8.33 30.09 -33.66
CA TYR A 620 6.88 30.03 -33.76
C TYR A 620 6.31 31.45 -33.73
N VAL A 621 5.20 31.66 -34.43
CA VAL A 621 4.55 32.96 -34.55
C VAL A 621 3.21 32.96 -33.83
N HIS A 622 2.84 34.14 -33.36
CA HIS A 622 1.50 34.49 -32.93
C HIS A 622 0.78 35.18 -34.09
N PRO A 623 -0.50 34.87 -34.34
CA PRO A 623 -1.38 35.79 -35.04
C PRO A 623 -1.34 37.15 -34.35
N CYS A 624 -1.31 38.25 -35.10
CA CYS A 624 -1.29 39.59 -34.52
C CYS A 624 -2.28 40.51 -35.22
N PHE A 625 -2.99 41.31 -34.43
CA PHE A 625 -4.07 42.18 -34.90
C PHE A 625 -3.94 43.56 -34.25
N ALA A 626 -4.25 44.61 -35.01
CA ALA A 626 -4.30 45.97 -34.49
C ALA A 626 -5.36 46.80 -35.20
N LEU A 627 -5.87 47.80 -34.49
CA LEU A 627 -6.78 48.83 -35.01
C LEU A 627 -6.06 50.17 -34.96
N ASP A 628 -5.90 50.83 -36.11
CA ASP A 628 -5.29 52.17 -36.19
C ASP A 628 -6.35 53.26 -35.82
N ASN A 629 -7.66 52.95 -35.88
CA ASN A 629 -8.79 53.81 -35.49
C ASN A 629 -9.89 53.02 -34.73
N PRO A 630 -10.83 53.69 -34.03
CA PRO A 630 -11.96 53.02 -33.39
C PRO A 630 -12.75 52.14 -34.37
N GLY A 631 -13.08 50.93 -33.95
CA GLY A 631 -13.68 49.90 -34.80
C GLY A 631 -13.67 48.53 -34.15
N ALA A 632 -14.07 47.51 -34.92
CA ALA A 632 -14.11 46.12 -34.47
C ALA A 632 -13.44 45.19 -35.49
N LEU A 633 -12.95 44.07 -35.00
CA LEU A 633 -12.35 43.00 -35.80
C LEU A 633 -12.76 41.66 -35.21
N THR A 634 -13.22 40.74 -36.05
CA THR A 634 -13.62 39.38 -35.66
C THR A 634 -12.76 38.36 -36.37
N VAL A 635 -12.16 37.45 -35.60
CA VAL A 635 -11.35 36.33 -36.11
C VAL A 635 -12.25 35.10 -36.25
N HIS A 636 -12.28 34.53 -37.45
CA HIS A 636 -12.92 33.26 -37.76
C HIS A 636 -11.84 32.20 -37.90
N ASN A 637 -11.72 31.33 -36.90
CA ASN A 637 -10.71 30.28 -36.85
C ASN A 637 -11.39 28.89 -36.68
N GLY A 638 -10.60 27.81 -36.64
CA GLY A 638 -11.11 26.43 -36.64
C GLY A 638 -11.70 25.97 -37.97
N VAL A 639 -11.69 26.82 -38.98
CA VAL A 639 -12.16 26.55 -40.34
C VAL A 639 -11.10 25.83 -41.17
N ALA A 640 -11.55 24.94 -42.06
CA ALA A 640 -10.67 24.30 -43.03
C ALA A 640 -10.22 25.32 -44.09
N ALA A 641 -8.97 25.22 -44.53
CA ALA A 641 -8.46 26.07 -45.60
C ALA A 641 -9.20 25.80 -46.92
N PRO A 642 -9.73 26.83 -47.61
CA PRO A 642 -10.35 26.67 -48.92
C PRO A 642 -9.39 26.17 -49.99
N GLU A 643 -9.90 25.48 -51.03
CA GLU A 643 -9.07 24.88 -52.08
C GLU A 643 -8.16 25.90 -52.81
N TYR A 644 -8.65 27.13 -53.03
CA TYR A 644 -7.90 28.18 -53.73
C TYR A 644 -6.63 28.62 -52.96
N VAL A 645 -6.58 28.42 -51.64
CA VAL A 645 -5.41 28.74 -50.81
C VAL A 645 -4.24 27.83 -51.14
N HIS A 646 -4.49 26.61 -51.60
CA HIS A 646 -3.46 25.63 -51.93
C HIS A 646 -2.83 25.81 -53.31
N LEU A 647 -3.36 26.71 -54.13
CA LEU A 647 -2.88 26.96 -55.51
C LEU A 647 -1.69 27.92 -55.59
N VAL A 648 -1.24 28.49 -54.46
CA VAL A 648 -0.19 29.53 -54.36
C VAL A 648 1.13 28.97 -53.81
#